data_AF-A0A3L7Q8G0-F1
#
_entry.id   AF-A0A3L7Q8G0-F1
#
_cell.length_a   1.000
_cell.length_b   1.000
_cell.length_c   1.000
_cell.angle_alpha   90.00
_cell.angle_beta   90.00
_cell.angle_gamma   90.00
#
_symmetry.space_group_name_H-M   'P 1'
#
loop_
_entity.id
_entity.type
_entity.pdbx_description
1 polymer ?
#
loop_
_entity_poly.entity_id
_entity_poly.type
_entity_poly.pdbx_seq_one_letter_code
_entity_poly.pdbx_strand_id
1 'polypeptide(L)'
;MQDVNLQSMFGRLAACSAALALCALTPSVLAQAGGSGGLNAKQWSAGPGANGHWYALIQNGKAWDVARKYASDNGGHLVTINSAEEQAWVVANILSRVSPEAKVWIGGRAPNGSCTNPDAYYWVTGEDFGYRAFITGEPAGAGDCGLAMRSTTVAANNGRWESLALTTISRSIIEWEADCNEDGFVDYGQIAMGYLVDNNQNYIPDCCELGVDCCPDGRLPDQDGCGGSTVFGDCNGNGRCDSTEVDCNNNGKPDDCDIACGTASDCNENGIPDTCDIAGPSEDCNRNGIPDECECCDSEPDGVLDECEPDPLVVLEEEQGEGCAGDFIYYKVKVINPPFLLVAGQFNIEYDTSLLQLVDVMPGVNSNPGGNYTFGIPFELHDPASGDLLWYSALPPGSAGVFPDSVVARLQFRAIGNNCPLDPKAKGVEVRWQTGTRCTLTGIADGGGSLNVNVPTQNPGHVVIDGQAPTFVTPPVERIEVQADAGIPCQAQITMPFLPVATDNCGNVTITPVRSDGKPLTDPFNCGTTFIGWNAIDECGNKATRTTEVVVQPWNVMLVNLEWDRSMRNAQGGCSDVDFGGSITRCIEFTFSTGTGPNGQCYSTEAEFTFVNGVAVGQVLVPGAAGMWTQASADDDLHSLVTTSVVNDIGREYYVTFSGDDAMLLGDFNDDNCIDAADYAIWTTRAGTQVAISTGCTYVPPAGLGYHPDLSGNGIVDQADADRLLCNAATCGDMLEGNCGGGGLAWGNGPVMALDVATMSALIGADASAADVNGDGIIDAVDMGLVAPAVDAAPVAKRRK
;
A
#
# COMPACT_ATOMS: atom_id res chain seq x y z
N MET A 1 -11.24 -28.97 59.80
CA MET A 1 -12.17 -28.48 60.84
C MET A 1 -11.74 -27.06 61.20
N GLN A 2 -12.53 -26.09 60.74
CA GLN A 2 -12.71 -24.72 61.24
C GLN A 2 -11.50 -23.83 61.57
N ASP A 3 -11.31 -22.83 60.70
CA ASP A 3 -11.27 -21.38 60.98
C ASP A 3 -11.03 -20.90 62.42
N VAL A 4 -10.04 -20.02 62.59
CA VAL A 4 -10.21 -18.78 63.36
C VAL A 4 -9.43 -17.62 62.71
N ASN A 5 -10.14 -16.51 62.60
CA ASN A 5 -9.85 -15.22 61.95
C ASN A 5 -9.22 -14.21 62.94
N LEU A 6 -8.82 -13.05 62.39
CA LEU A 6 -8.72 -11.70 62.97
C LEU A 6 -7.33 -11.12 63.33
N GLN A 7 -6.87 -10.27 62.41
CA GLN A 7 -6.45 -8.88 62.59
C GLN A 7 -6.12 -8.39 64.02
N SER A 8 -4.87 -7.95 64.21
CA SER A 8 -4.49 -6.53 64.36
C SER A 8 -3.15 -6.40 65.10
N MET A 9 -2.22 -5.60 64.57
CA MET A 9 -1.73 -4.39 65.24
C MET A 9 -0.48 -3.82 64.53
N PHE A 10 -0.65 -2.58 64.10
CA PHE A 10 0.35 -1.64 63.58
C PHE A 10 1.59 -1.49 64.47
N GLY A 11 2.74 -1.20 63.85
CA GLY A 11 3.82 -0.52 64.56
C GLY A 11 5.17 -0.34 63.83
N ARG A 12 5.36 0.88 63.31
CA ARG A 12 6.61 1.68 63.32
C ARG A 12 7.57 1.59 62.12
N LEU A 13 7.42 2.56 61.22
CA LEU A 13 8.52 3.22 60.48
C LEU A 13 9.05 4.41 61.31
N ALA A 14 10.38 4.55 61.44
CA ALA A 14 11.08 5.84 61.50
C ALA A 14 12.63 5.71 61.53
N ALA A 15 13.26 6.27 60.48
CA ALA A 15 14.40 7.21 60.49
C ALA A 15 15.89 6.75 60.37
N CYS A 16 16.55 7.42 59.39
CA CYS A 16 17.93 7.99 59.37
C CYS A 16 19.14 7.05 59.14
N SER A 17 20.21 7.36 58.38
CA SER A 17 20.76 8.61 57.80
C SER A 17 21.78 8.35 56.67
N ALA A 18 22.15 9.42 55.98
CA ALA A 18 22.95 9.61 54.76
C ALA A 18 24.49 9.42 54.82
N ALA A 19 25.07 9.42 53.59
CA ALA A 19 26.31 10.07 53.11
C ALA A 19 27.58 9.22 52.88
N LEU A 20 28.08 9.16 51.62
CA LEU A 20 29.25 9.94 51.15
C LEU A 20 29.51 9.75 49.63
N ALA A 21 30.00 10.81 48.99
CA ALA A 21 30.35 10.91 47.57
C ALA A 21 31.89 10.92 47.36
N LEU A 22 32.40 10.44 46.21
CA LEU A 22 33.24 11.18 45.23
C LEU A 22 33.96 10.28 44.19
N CYS A 23 33.81 10.67 42.91
CA CYS A 23 34.83 10.81 41.86
C CYS A 23 35.43 9.59 41.12
N ALA A 24 35.02 9.40 39.86
CA ALA A 24 35.93 9.28 38.70
C ALA A 24 35.16 9.65 37.41
N LEU A 25 35.74 10.53 36.59
CA LEU A 25 35.23 10.98 35.29
C LEU A 25 36.06 10.39 34.13
N THR A 26 35.45 10.42 32.94
CA THR A 26 35.99 10.35 31.56
C THR A 26 35.88 8.97 30.86
N PRO A 27 35.81 8.93 29.51
CA PRO A 27 34.55 9.01 28.75
C PRO A 27 34.43 7.91 27.66
N SER A 28 33.31 7.89 26.94
CA SER A 28 33.09 7.14 25.67
C SER A 28 32.83 5.64 25.89
N VAL A 29 31.85 4.93 25.33
CA VAL A 29 30.90 5.10 24.23
C VAL A 29 29.70 4.24 24.63
N LEU A 30 28.49 4.79 24.73
CA LEU A 30 27.26 3.99 24.78
C LEU A 30 26.65 4.10 23.40
N ALA A 31 27.04 3.17 22.53
CA ALA A 31 26.21 2.77 21.41
C ALA A 31 25.01 2.04 22.03
N GLN A 32 23.84 2.65 21.86
CA GLN A 32 22.56 2.05 22.18
C GLN A 32 22.07 1.45 20.87
N ALA A 33 22.03 0.12 20.80
CA ALA A 33 21.24 -0.67 19.86
C ALA A 33 20.46 -1.63 20.78
N GLY A 34 19.14 -1.77 20.75
CA GLY A 34 18.18 -1.56 19.68
C GLY A 34 17.29 -2.79 19.76
N GLY A 35 16.17 -2.68 20.49
CA GLY A 35 15.17 -3.74 20.72
C GLY A 35 13.85 -3.14 21.21
N SER A 36 12.90 -2.88 20.29
CA SER A 36 11.50 -2.45 20.41
C SER A 36 10.81 -2.54 21.79
N GLY A 37 11.17 -1.63 22.71
CA GLY A 37 10.21 -1.07 23.65
C GLY A 37 9.39 0.00 22.92
N GLY A 38 8.50 -0.42 22.02
CA GLY A 38 7.74 0.49 21.15
C GLY A 38 7.15 1.63 21.97
N LEU A 39 7.62 2.86 21.72
CA LEU A 39 6.98 4.05 22.24
C LEU A 39 5.53 3.94 21.77
N ASN A 40 4.55 3.91 22.70
CA ASN A 40 3.11 3.76 22.41
C ASN A 40 2.58 4.97 21.63
N ALA A 41 3.11 5.16 20.42
CA ALA A 41 2.94 6.31 19.57
C ALA A 41 1.57 6.26 18.94
N LYS A 42 1.03 7.43 18.66
CA LYS A 42 -0.27 7.58 18.03
C LYS A 42 -0.16 8.59 16.90
N GLN A 43 -0.66 8.21 15.73
CA GLN A 43 -0.73 9.10 14.59
C GLN A 43 -1.94 10.02 14.71
N TRP A 44 -1.76 11.29 14.34
CA TRP A 44 -2.87 12.19 14.08
C TRP A 44 -3.29 12.14 12.61
N SER A 45 -3.95 11.04 12.25
CA SER A 45 -4.31 10.71 10.85
C SER A 45 -5.59 11.36 10.35
N ALA A 46 -6.50 11.79 11.24
CA ALA A 46 -7.78 12.37 10.85
C ALA A 46 -8.35 13.34 11.90
N GLY A 47 -9.15 14.31 11.43
CA GLY A 47 -9.81 15.33 12.24
C GLY A 47 -9.44 16.75 11.80
N PRO A 48 -10.08 17.79 12.37
CA PRO A 48 -9.75 19.18 12.05
C PRO A 48 -8.28 19.46 12.35
N GLY A 49 -7.50 19.87 11.34
CA GLY A 49 -6.08 20.21 11.50
C GLY A 49 -5.11 19.03 11.52
N ALA A 50 -5.56 17.80 11.24
CA ALA A 50 -4.69 16.62 11.19
C ALA A 50 -3.52 16.80 10.21
N ASN A 51 -2.32 16.48 10.67
CA ASN A 51 -1.05 16.68 9.96
C ASN A 51 -0.33 15.36 9.61
N GLY A 52 -0.85 14.20 10.02
CA GLY A 52 -0.24 12.89 9.73
C GLY A 52 0.96 12.53 10.62
N HIS A 53 1.35 13.42 11.54
CA HIS A 53 2.49 13.23 12.45
C HIS A 53 2.20 12.16 13.50
N TRP A 54 3.26 11.59 14.07
CA TRP A 54 3.20 10.60 15.14
C TRP A 54 3.65 11.20 16.47
N TYR A 55 2.99 10.83 17.57
CA TYR A 55 3.28 11.38 18.90
C TYR A 55 3.35 10.29 19.96
N ALA A 56 4.34 10.34 20.85
CA ALA A 56 4.44 9.42 21.98
C ALA A 56 4.83 10.10 23.30
N LEU A 57 4.40 9.51 24.41
CA LEU A 57 4.80 9.92 25.75
C LEU A 57 6.04 9.15 26.20
N ILE A 58 7.11 9.86 26.51
CA ILE A 58 8.31 9.31 27.14
C ILE A 58 8.10 9.25 28.65
N GLN A 59 7.93 8.03 29.17
CA GLN A 59 7.61 7.78 30.58
C GLN A 59 8.77 8.07 31.54
N ASN A 60 10.01 7.87 31.07
CA ASN A 60 11.22 8.09 31.86
C ASN A 60 11.57 9.58 31.89
N GLY A 61 11.43 10.20 33.06
CA GLY A 61 11.70 11.62 33.22
C GLY A 61 13.16 11.98 32.97
N LYS A 62 13.40 13.07 32.24
CA LYS A 62 14.73 13.59 31.88
C LYS A 62 14.77 15.11 32.04
N ALA A 63 15.97 15.67 32.16
CA ALA A 63 16.18 17.12 32.03
C ALA A 63 15.90 17.55 30.58
N TRP A 64 15.50 18.80 30.34
CA TRP A 64 15.01 19.23 29.02
C TRP A 64 16.01 18.97 27.89
N ASP A 65 17.29 19.35 28.05
CA ASP A 65 18.30 19.13 27.01
C ASP A 65 18.57 17.63 26.75
N VAL A 66 18.42 16.79 27.78
CA VAL A 66 18.55 15.33 27.68
C VAL A 66 17.31 14.71 27.03
N ALA A 67 16.12 15.23 27.33
CA ALA A 67 14.87 14.82 26.70
C ALA A 67 14.86 15.18 25.20
N ARG A 68 15.36 16.38 24.86
CA ARG A 68 15.56 16.80 23.46
C ARG A 68 16.53 15.88 22.73
N LYS A 69 17.70 15.63 23.32
CA LYS A 69 18.68 14.74 22.69
C LYS A 69 18.11 13.34 22.53
N TYR A 70 17.41 12.82 23.55
CA TYR A 70 16.74 11.54 23.45
C TYR A 70 15.72 11.50 22.31
N ALA A 71 14.92 12.55 22.13
CA ALA A 71 13.97 12.61 21.03
C ALA A 71 14.67 12.58 19.66
N SER A 72 15.72 13.39 19.49
CA SER A 72 16.52 13.40 18.26
C SER A 72 17.26 12.09 17.99
N ASP A 73 17.75 11.41 19.04
CA ASP A 73 18.38 10.09 18.92
C ASP A 73 17.36 8.97 18.64
N ASN A 74 16.05 9.29 18.66
CA ASN A 74 14.95 8.39 18.38
C ASN A 74 14.15 8.86 17.15
N GLY A 75 14.79 9.54 16.19
CA GLY A 75 14.20 9.97 14.91
C GLY A 75 13.12 11.05 14.98
N GLY A 76 12.86 11.62 16.16
CA GLY A 76 11.85 12.65 16.35
C GLY A 76 12.41 13.92 16.99
N HIS A 77 11.52 14.78 17.45
CA HIS A 77 11.87 15.94 18.27
C HIS A 77 10.90 16.06 19.45
N LEU A 78 11.23 16.92 20.43
CA LEU A 78 10.24 17.26 21.44
C LEU A 78 9.07 17.95 20.75
N VAL A 79 7.85 17.52 21.08
CA VAL A 79 6.62 17.97 20.41
C VAL A 79 6.55 19.48 20.29
N THR A 80 6.20 19.94 19.12
CA THR A 80 5.91 21.34 18.84
C THR A 80 4.42 21.48 18.56
N ILE A 81 3.86 22.67 18.81
CA ILE A 81 2.40 22.84 18.78
C ILE A 81 2.09 24.18 18.15
N ASN A 82 1.59 24.14 16.91
CA ASN A 82 1.36 25.34 16.11
C ASN A 82 -0.12 25.69 15.92
N SER A 83 -1.03 24.86 16.42
CA SER A 83 -2.47 25.09 16.28
C SER A 83 -3.25 24.75 17.56
N ALA A 84 -4.47 25.30 17.64
CA ALA A 84 -5.39 25.00 18.74
C ALA A 84 -5.93 23.57 18.62
N GLU A 85 -6.08 23.09 17.40
CA GLU A 85 -6.51 21.76 17.03
C GLU A 85 -5.50 20.71 17.50
N GLU A 86 -4.22 20.92 17.20
CA GLU A 86 -3.10 20.06 17.63
C GLU A 86 -2.98 20.02 19.15
N GLN A 87 -3.04 21.19 19.78
CA GLN A 87 -3.04 21.29 21.24
C GLN A 87 -4.15 20.44 21.87
N ALA A 88 -5.36 20.50 21.32
CA ALA A 88 -6.50 19.74 21.82
C ALA A 88 -6.29 18.23 21.59
N TRP A 89 -5.76 17.86 20.42
CA TRP A 89 -5.52 16.48 20.07
C TRP A 89 -4.45 15.83 20.95
N VAL A 90 -3.29 16.48 21.13
CA VAL A 90 -2.19 15.98 21.99
C VAL A 90 -2.66 15.82 23.43
N VAL A 91 -3.50 16.74 23.93
CA VAL A 91 -4.07 16.65 25.29
C VAL A 91 -4.98 15.44 25.44
N ALA A 92 -5.87 15.22 24.46
CA ALA A 92 -6.83 14.12 24.51
C ALA A 92 -6.17 12.74 24.36
N ASN A 93 -5.14 12.65 23.52
CA ASN A 93 -4.59 11.37 23.07
C ASN A 93 -3.29 10.95 23.76
N ILE A 94 -2.47 11.92 24.19
CA ILE A 94 -1.15 11.68 24.77
C ILE A 94 -1.12 12.11 26.24
N LEU A 95 -1.48 13.35 26.55
CA LEU A 95 -1.39 13.88 27.94
C LEU A 95 -2.35 13.17 28.90
N SER A 96 -3.49 12.68 28.41
CA SER A 96 -4.47 11.90 29.17
C SER A 96 -3.89 10.63 29.80
N ARG A 97 -2.76 10.14 29.30
CA ARG A 97 -2.03 8.96 29.81
C ARG A 97 -1.11 9.27 31.01
N VAL A 98 -1.04 10.54 31.42
CA VAL A 98 -0.17 10.98 32.52
C VAL A 98 -1.01 11.27 33.76
N SER A 99 -0.49 10.87 34.93
CA SER A 99 -1.11 11.17 36.23
C SER A 99 -1.43 12.67 36.38
N PRO A 100 -2.57 13.03 37.00
CA PRO A 100 -2.89 14.42 37.29
C PRO A 100 -1.77 15.15 38.04
N GLU A 101 -1.63 16.44 37.77
CA GLU A 101 -0.58 17.35 38.28
C GLU A 101 0.84 17.12 37.72
N ALA A 102 1.01 16.19 36.77
CA ALA A 102 2.27 16.05 36.06
C ALA A 102 2.56 17.24 35.13
N LYS A 103 3.85 17.54 34.97
CA LYS A 103 4.35 18.50 33.99
C LYS A 103 5.15 17.74 32.96
N VAL A 104 4.89 17.97 31.68
CA VAL A 104 5.46 17.16 30.60
C VAL A 104 6.16 18.07 29.61
N TRP A 105 7.44 17.84 29.37
CA TRP A 105 8.25 18.65 28.47
C TRP A 105 7.72 18.65 27.05
N ILE A 106 7.74 19.82 26.43
CA ILE A 106 7.50 20.08 25.01
C ILE A 106 8.69 20.86 24.42
N GLY A 107 8.74 21.02 23.10
CA GLY A 107 9.92 21.52 22.36
C GLY A 107 10.26 22.99 22.52
N GLY A 108 9.51 23.75 23.33
CA GLY A 108 9.73 25.18 23.50
C GLY A 108 10.83 25.50 24.51
N ARG A 109 11.72 26.44 24.16
CA ARG A 109 12.79 26.93 25.04
C ARG A 109 12.94 28.44 24.94
N ALA A 110 13.30 29.08 26.06
CA ALA A 110 13.73 30.47 26.08
C ALA A 110 15.17 30.59 26.62
N PRO A 111 15.97 31.54 26.09
CA PRO A 111 17.34 31.78 26.54
C PRO A 111 17.39 32.53 27.89
N ASN A 112 18.53 32.41 28.58
CA ASN A 112 18.75 32.89 29.94
C ASN A 112 18.23 34.33 30.19
N GLY A 113 17.40 34.48 31.22
CA GLY A 113 16.84 35.76 31.63
C GLY A 113 15.62 36.23 30.84
N SER A 114 15.19 35.48 29.83
CA SER A 114 14.01 35.79 29.02
C SER A 114 12.79 34.93 29.34
N CYS A 115 12.88 34.11 30.39
CA CYS A 115 11.84 33.16 30.80
C CYS A 115 10.51 33.77 31.21
N THR A 116 10.45 35.08 31.43
CA THR A 116 9.20 35.80 31.71
C THR A 116 8.59 36.46 30.46
N ASN A 117 9.26 36.38 29.32
CA ASN A 117 8.82 36.95 28.06
C ASN A 117 8.26 35.84 27.15
N PRO A 118 6.94 35.81 26.89
CA PRO A 118 6.33 34.87 25.94
C PRO A 118 6.95 34.92 24.54
N ASP A 119 7.44 36.09 24.10
CA ASP A 119 8.03 36.30 22.77
C ASP A 119 9.47 35.79 22.64
N ALA A 120 10.08 35.35 23.74
CA ALA A 120 11.45 34.84 23.73
C ALA A 120 11.55 33.33 23.54
N TYR A 121 10.42 32.63 23.49
CA TYR A 121 10.38 31.19 23.26
C TYR A 121 10.47 30.88 21.77
N TYR A 122 11.19 29.80 21.46
CA TYR A 122 11.29 29.23 20.12
C TYR A 122 11.12 27.71 20.20
N TRP A 123 10.63 27.12 19.11
CA TRP A 123 10.53 25.67 18.96
C TRP A 123 11.87 25.04 18.62
N VAL A 124 12.07 23.80 19.04
CA VAL A 124 13.32 23.06 18.83
C VAL A 124 13.63 22.81 17.34
N THR A 125 12.59 22.72 16.52
CA THR A 125 12.61 22.56 15.05
C THR A 125 12.95 23.86 14.31
N GLY A 126 12.74 25.03 14.95
CA GLY A 126 12.97 26.35 14.37
C GLY A 126 11.77 26.95 13.63
N GLU A 127 10.62 26.27 13.66
CA GLU A 127 9.37 26.79 13.09
C GLU A 127 8.79 27.99 13.86
N ASP A 128 7.75 28.62 13.30
CA ASP A 128 7.16 29.83 13.86
C ASP A 128 6.48 29.60 15.22
N PHE A 129 6.88 30.37 16.23
CA PHE A 129 6.31 30.32 17.58
C PHE A 129 5.05 31.23 17.69
N GLY A 130 4.12 31.05 16.76
CA GLY A 130 2.93 31.89 16.60
C GLY A 130 1.76 31.51 17.51
N TYR A 131 1.51 30.20 17.68
CA TYR A 131 0.46 29.70 18.58
C TYR A 131 0.96 29.59 20.02
N ARG A 132 0.14 30.00 20.99
CA ARG A 132 0.52 30.08 22.40
C ARG A 132 -0.59 29.63 23.33
N ALA A 133 -0.30 28.66 24.19
CA ALA A 133 -1.24 28.11 25.15
C ALA A 133 -0.75 28.20 26.61
N PHE A 134 -0.14 29.31 27.02
CA PHE A 134 0.30 29.53 28.40
C PHE A 134 -0.84 29.45 29.43
N ILE A 135 -0.52 28.95 30.62
CA ILE A 135 -1.35 29.13 31.82
C ILE A 135 -1.43 30.62 32.15
N THR A 136 -2.56 31.09 32.68
CA THR A 136 -2.71 32.47 33.15
C THR A 136 -1.62 32.82 34.15
N GLY A 137 -0.79 33.82 33.83
CA GLY A 137 0.34 34.26 34.66
C GLY A 137 1.67 33.62 34.32
N GLU A 138 1.70 32.64 33.41
CA GLU A 138 2.92 32.11 32.78
C GLU A 138 3.24 32.88 31.49
N PRO A 139 4.51 32.91 31.07
CA PRO A 139 5.66 32.24 31.68
C PRO A 139 6.25 33.05 32.85
N ALA A 140 6.59 32.38 33.95
CA ALA A 140 7.08 33.00 35.20
C ALA A 140 8.46 32.47 35.67
N GLY A 141 9.16 31.72 34.83
CA GLY A 141 10.44 31.09 35.15
C GLY A 141 11.61 32.06 35.30
N ALA A 142 12.72 31.56 35.83
CA ALA A 142 13.96 32.31 36.00
C ALA A 142 15.17 31.52 35.47
N GLY A 143 16.19 32.21 34.96
CA GLY A 143 17.37 31.58 34.36
C GLY A 143 17.11 31.11 32.92
N ASP A 144 17.62 29.93 32.56
CA ASP A 144 17.22 29.20 31.34
C ASP A 144 16.02 28.28 31.64
N CYS A 145 15.04 28.25 30.74
CA CYS A 145 13.81 27.49 30.94
C CYS A 145 13.28 26.86 29.65
N GLY A 146 12.58 25.74 29.85
CA GLY A 146 11.82 25.05 28.82
C GLY A 146 10.32 25.14 29.12
N LEU A 147 9.50 24.87 28.09
CA LEU A 147 8.05 24.75 28.24
C LEU A 147 7.67 23.33 28.64
N ALA A 148 6.75 23.23 29.59
CA ALA A 148 6.08 22.00 29.93
C ALA A 148 4.56 22.16 29.88
N MET A 149 3.90 21.15 29.35
CA MET A 149 2.45 21.03 29.35
C MET A 149 1.98 20.46 30.70
N ARG A 150 0.97 21.09 31.30
CA ARG A 150 0.42 20.68 32.60
C ARG A 150 -0.75 19.71 32.44
N SER A 151 -0.63 18.51 33.00
CA SER A 151 -1.77 17.62 33.26
C SER A 151 -2.43 18.01 34.58
N THR A 152 -3.72 18.29 34.61
CA THR A 152 -4.44 18.64 35.85
C THR A 152 -5.95 18.42 35.72
N THR A 153 -6.61 18.22 36.86
CA THR A 153 -8.08 18.16 36.95
C THR A 153 -8.74 19.55 36.81
N VAL A 154 -7.97 20.64 36.88
CA VAL A 154 -8.45 22.00 36.66
C VAL A 154 -8.56 22.26 35.17
N ALA A 155 -9.78 22.16 34.61
CA ALA A 155 -10.04 22.25 33.18
C ALA A 155 -9.42 23.49 32.48
N ALA A 156 -9.37 24.64 33.16
CA ALA A 156 -8.79 25.87 32.60
C ALA A 156 -7.26 25.80 32.38
N ASN A 157 -6.57 24.93 33.12
CA ASN A 157 -5.11 24.79 33.11
C ASN A 157 -4.64 23.47 32.49
N ASN A 158 -5.54 22.50 32.28
CA ASN A 158 -5.19 21.21 31.70
C ASN A 158 -4.75 21.39 30.25
N GLY A 159 -3.59 20.86 29.89
CA GLY A 159 -2.99 21.03 28.57
C GLY A 159 -2.34 22.38 28.31
N ARG A 160 -2.41 23.33 29.25
CA ARG A 160 -1.77 24.65 29.10
C ARG A 160 -0.29 24.58 29.52
N TRP A 161 0.49 25.53 29.04
CA TRP A 161 1.95 25.55 29.16
C TRP A 161 2.40 26.36 30.37
N GLU A 162 3.41 25.87 31.06
CA GLU A 162 4.16 26.58 32.08
C GLU A 162 5.66 26.50 31.80
N SER A 163 6.39 27.46 32.36
CA SER A 163 7.85 27.50 32.24
C SER A 163 8.51 26.77 33.41
N LEU A 164 9.52 25.94 33.12
CA LEU A 164 10.28 25.19 34.12
C LEU A 164 11.78 25.34 33.90
N ALA A 165 12.56 25.25 34.97
CA ALA A 165 14.02 25.23 34.88
C ALA A 165 14.48 24.00 34.08
N LEU A 166 15.44 24.17 33.17
CA LEU A 166 15.91 23.08 32.28
C LEU A 166 16.44 21.85 33.03
N THR A 167 16.89 22.01 34.27
CA THR A 167 17.36 20.92 35.14
C THR A 167 16.24 20.06 35.73
N THR A 168 14.97 20.44 35.53
CA THR A 168 13.82 19.70 36.07
C THR A 168 13.72 18.34 35.37
N ILE A 169 13.65 17.26 36.16
CA ILE A 169 13.45 15.92 35.63
C ILE A 169 11.95 15.72 35.41
N SER A 170 11.55 15.63 34.14
CA SER A 170 10.15 15.48 33.75
C SER A 170 10.01 14.55 32.57
N ARG A 171 8.84 13.91 32.47
CA ARG A 171 8.41 13.19 31.25
C ARG A 171 8.38 14.15 30.07
N SER A 172 8.46 13.63 28.86
CA SER A 172 8.41 14.44 27.64
C SER A 172 7.48 13.82 26.60
N ILE A 173 7.04 14.62 25.64
CA ILE A 173 6.35 14.12 24.45
C ILE A 173 7.30 14.25 23.28
N ILE A 174 7.44 13.17 22.52
CA ILE A 174 8.17 13.11 21.25
C ILE A 174 7.16 13.16 20.10
N GLU A 175 7.58 13.79 19.01
CA GLU A 175 6.87 13.91 17.74
C GLU A 175 7.77 13.45 16.60
N TRP A 176 7.18 12.76 15.62
CA TRP A 176 7.83 12.39 14.35
C TRP A 176 7.04 12.97 13.18
N GLU A 177 7.77 13.63 12.31
CA GLU A 177 7.28 14.30 11.09
C GLU A 177 8.21 14.08 9.88
N ALA A 178 9.33 13.38 10.06
CA ALA A 178 10.28 13.12 8.99
C ALA A 178 9.69 12.14 7.97
N ASP A 179 9.93 12.45 6.70
CA ASP A 179 9.58 11.66 5.51
C ASP A 179 10.80 11.75 4.59
N CYS A 180 11.75 10.84 4.76
CA CYS A 180 13.05 10.96 4.13
C CYS A 180 13.10 10.37 2.70
N ASN A 181 12.10 9.60 2.31
CA ASN A 181 11.91 9.12 0.94
C ASN A 181 10.85 9.92 0.15
N GLU A 182 10.29 10.98 0.76
CA GLU A 182 9.32 11.93 0.19
C GLU A 182 8.07 11.24 -0.42
N ASP A 183 7.66 10.11 0.16
CA ASP A 183 6.51 9.35 -0.33
C ASP A 183 5.16 9.83 0.26
N GLY A 184 5.22 10.85 1.13
CA GLY A 184 4.08 11.46 1.79
C GLY A 184 3.66 10.74 3.07
N PHE A 185 4.41 9.75 3.54
CA PHE A 185 4.22 9.07 4.82
C PHE A 185 5.37 9.38 5.77
N VAL A 186 5.06 9.44 7.08
CA VAL A 186 6.08 9.67 8.10
C VAL A 186 6.88 8.39 8.34
N ASP A 187 8.20 8.48 8.30
CA ASP A 187 9.18 7.40 8.41
C ASP A 187 8.91 6.50 9.63
N TYR A 188 8.63 7.10 10.78
CA TYR A 188 8.31 6.37 12.01
C TYR A 188 7.13 5.40 11.81
N GLY A 189 6.09 5.84 11.11
CA GLY A 189 4.92 5.01 10.81
C GLY A 189 5.27 3.85 9.90
N GLN A 190 6.17 4.07 8.94
CA GLN A 190 6.60 3.05 7.99
C GLN A 190 7.55 2.04 8.62
N ILE A 191 8.47 2.47 9.48
CA ILE A 191 9.30 1.59 10.31
C ILE A 191 8.38 0.74 11.20
N ALA A 192 7.41 1.36 11.88
CA ALA A 192 6.46 0.65 12.75
C ALA A 192 5.59 -0.36 11.99
N MET A 193 5.39 -0.17 10.69
CA MET A 193 4.63 -1.07 9.81
C MET A 193 5.53 -2.04 9.01
N GLY A 194 6.86 -1.99 9.20
CA GLY A 194 7.81 -2.87 8.53
C GLY A 194 8.10 -2.52 7.06
N TYR A 195 7.71 -1.33 6.59
CA TYR A 195 7.99 -0.85 5.24
C TYR A 195 9.41 -0.31 5.07
N LEU A 196 10.00 0.22 6.14
CA LEU A 196 11.38 0.73 6.14
C LEU A 196 12.23 -0.04 7.16
N VAL A 197 13.47 -0.36 6.77
CA VAL A 197 14.43 -1.08 7.60
C VAL A 197 15.12 -0.10 8.56
N ASP A 198 15.09 -0.43 9.84
CA ASP A 198 15.78 0.28 10.93
C ASP A 198 16.52 -0.76 11.80
N ASN A 199 17.71 -1.18 11.37
CA ASN A 199 18.46 -2.23 12.03
C ASN A 199 19.05 -1.78 13.37
N ASN A 200 19.37 -0.49 13.50
CA ASN A 200 19.93 0.04 14.74
C ASN A 200 18.86 0.49 15.75
N GLN A 201 17.59 0.50 15.32
CA GLN A 201 16.38 0.74 16.10
C GLN A 201 16.38 2.11 16.78
N ASN A 202 16.86 3.12 16.08
CA ASN A 202 16.79 4.51 16.50
C ASN A 202 15.58 5.24 15.90
N TYR A 203 14.66 4.51 15.26
CA TYR A 203 13.47 5.02 14.59
C TYR A 203 13.76 6.02 13.46
N ILE A 204 14.95 5.93 12.88
CA ILE A 204 15.37 6.58 11.63
C ILE A 204 15.64 5.45 10.64
N PRO A 205 15.11 5.50 9.41
CA PRO A 205 15.40 4.45 8.43
C PRO A 205 16.92 4.39 8.17
N ASP A 206 17.49 3.19 8.17
CA ASP A 206 18.94 3.02 7.93
C ASP A 206 19.36 3.64 6.59
N CYS A 207 18.47 3.60 5.60
CA CYS A 207 18.70 4.20 4.29
C CYS A 207 18.88 5.73 4.39
N CYS A 208 18.17 6.38 5.31
CA CYS A 208 18.24 7.82 5.57
C CYS A 208 19.47 8.23 6.40
N GLU A 209 20.01 7.31 7.20
CA GLU A 209 21.26 7.52 7.92
C GLU A 209 22.51 7.26 7.07
N LEU A 210 22.41 6.32 6.14
CA LEU A 210 23.51 5.90 5.28
C LEU A 210 23.58 6.70 3.96
N GLY A 211 22.55 7.49 3.65
CA GLY A 211 22.44 8.20 2.36
C GLY A 211 22.39 7.22 1.18
N VAL A 212 21.78 6.05 1.41
CA VAL A 212 21.57 5.01 0.41
C VAL A 212 20.08 4.94 0.09
N ASP A 213 19.78 4.34 -1.06
CA ASP A 213 18.43 4.31 -1.61
C ASP A 213 17.42 3.60 -0.69
N CYS A 214 16.29 4.27 -0.43
CA CYS A 214 15.16 3.80 0.38
C CYS A 214 14.04 3.16 -0.46
N CYS A 215 14.19 3.04 -1.79
CA CYS A 215 13.14 2.48 -2.65
C CYS A 215 12.96 0.95 -2.43
N PRO A 216 11.72 0.44 -2.32
CA PRO A 216 11.44 -0.96 -1.97
C PRO A 216 11.39 -1.88 -3.21
N ASP A 217 12.36 -1.83 -4.12
CA ASP A 217 12.31 -2.62 -5.37
C ASP A 217 13.31 -3.80 -5.44
N GLY A 218 14.22 -3.91 -4.48
CA GLY A 218 15.18 -5.01 -4.40
C GLY A 218 16.15 -5.10 -5.59
N ARG A 219 16.34 -4.02 -6.36
CA ARG A 219 17.27 -4.00 -7.49
C ARG A 219 18.64 -3.45 -7.07
N LEU A 220 19.69 -4.12 -7.57
CA LEU A 220 21.09 -3.74 -7.38
C LEU A 220 21.43 -2.42 -8.11
N PRO A 221 22.52 -1.72 -7.73
CA PRO A 221 22.91 -0.44 -8.33
C PRO A 221 23.06 -0.50 -9.85
N ASP A 222 22.65 0.59 -10.49
CA ASP A 222 22.80 0.98 -11.90
C ASP A 222 23.89 0.24 -12.71
N GLN A 223 23.55 -0.91 -13.31
CA GLN A 223 24.37 -1.47 -14.40
C GLN A 223 24.11 -0.82 -15.76
N ASP A 224 23.24 0.20 -15.84
CA ASP A 224 22.63 0.61 -17.11
C ASP A 224 23.18 1.89 -17.72
N GLY A 225 24.06 2.63 -17.02
CA GLY A 225 24.99 3.57 -17.65
C GLY A 225 24.38 4.72 -18.45
N CYS A 226 23.21 5.24 -18.07
CA CYS A 226 22.65 6.47 -18.61
C CYS A 226 22.24 7.43 -17.48
N GLY A 227 22.43 8.74 -17.70
CA GLY A 227 22.13 9.80 -16.73
C GLY A 227 23.31 10.13 -15.81
N GLY A 228 23.84 11.35 -15.89
CA GLY A 228 24.93 11.81 -15.02
C GLY A 228 24.53 12.10 -13.57
N SER A 229 23.47 11.44 -13.06
CA SER A 229 22.99 11.63 -11.70
C SER A 229 23.79 10.76 -10.73
N THR A 230 24.21 11.33 -9.61
CA THR A 230 24.91 10.62 -8.53
C THR A 230 23.95 10.04 -7.50
N VAL A 231 22.64 10.07 -7.80
CA VAL A 231 21.57 9.51 -6.97
C VAL A 231 21.20 8.15 -7.58
N PHE A 232 21.39 7.09 -6.79
CA PHE A 232 21.17 5.71 -7.20
C PHE A 232 19.66 5.45 -7.31
N GLY A 233 19.18 4.91 -8.44
CA GLY A 233 17.75 4.58 -8.65
C GLY A 233 16.87 5.73 -9.16
N ASP A 234 17.49 6.81 -9.66
CA ASP A 234 16.84 7.97 -10.27
C ASP A 234 17.52 8.25 -11.63
N CYS A 235 17.02 7.57 -12.67
CA CYS A 235 17.63 7.57 -14.01
C CYS A 235 17.61 8.96 -14.69
N ASN A 236 16.65 9.81 -14.32
CA ASN A 236 16.34 11.08 -14.96
C ASN A 236 16.78 12.30 -14.10
N GLY A 237 17.20 12.06 -12.86
CA GLY A 237 17.74 13.06 -11.93
C GLY A 237 16.66 13.93 -11.28
N ASN A 238 15.41 13.48 -11.22
CA ASN A 238 14.28 14.26 -10.72
C ASN A 238 14.08 14.15 -9.19
N GLY A 239 14.84 13.29 -8.51
CA GLY A 239 14.78 13.06 -7.06
C GLY A 239 13.64 12.13 -6.60
N ARG A 240 13.00 11.38 -7.50
CA ARG A 240 11.96 10.38 -7.19
C ARG A 240 12.47 8.95 -7.45
N CYS A 241 11.88 7.99 -6.75
CA CYS A 241 12.13 6.57 -6.97
C CYS A 241 11.56 6.09 -8.32
N ASP A 242 12.41 5.59 -9.22
CA ASP A 242 12.04 4.98 -10.51
C ASP A 242 10.96 3.89 -10.35
N SER A 243 10.94 3.14 -9.24
CA SER A 243 9.97 2.05 -9.00
C SER A 243 8.51 2.50 -8.86
N THR A 244 8.29 3.80 -8.66
CA THR A 244 6.97 4.41 -8.52
C THR A 244 6.53 5.18 -9.76
N GLU A 245 7.42 5.25 -10.76
CA GLU A 245 7.17 5.92 -12.02
C GLU A 245 6.45 5.00 -13.00
N VAL A 246 5.76 5.60 -13.97
CA VAL A 246 4.94 4.85 -14.93
C VAL A 246 5.87 4.08 -15.87
N ASP A 247 5.64 2.77 -15.99
CA ASP A 247 6.25 1.88 -16.98
C ASP A 247 5.13 1.31 -17.85
N CYS A 248 4.82 2.03 -18.93
CA CYS A 248 3.72 1.67 -19.83
C CYS A 248 4.00 0.39 -20.63
N ASN A 249 5.26 0.13 -20.97
CA ASN A 249 5.67 -0.98 -21.83
C ASN A 249 6.04 -2.25 -21.04
N ASN A 250 6.03 -2.16 -19.71
CA ASN A 250 6.35 -3.22 -18.74
C ASN A 250 7.73 -3.85 -18.97
N ASN A 251 8.69 -3.09 -19.50
CA ASN A 251 10.05 -3.59 -19.73
C ASN A 251 10.91 -3.54 -18.45
N GLY A 252 10.39 -2.97 -17.37
CA GLY A 252 11.05 -2.81 -16.09
C GLY A 252 11.87 -1.53 -15.97
N LYS A 253 11.75 -0.59 -16.90
CA LYS A 253 12.30 0.77 -16.85
C LYS A 253 11.14 1.77 -17.00
N PRO A 254 11.07 2.82 -16.17
CA PRO A 254 10.09 3.87 -16.35
C PRO A 254 10.17 4.55 -17.71
N ASP A 255 9.04 5.09 -18.15
CA ASP A 255 8.83 5.81 -19.39
C ASP A 255 9.81 6.98 -19.56
N ASP A 256 9.96 7.79 -18.51
CA ASP A 256 10.90 8.91 -18.47
C ASP A 256 12.36 8.44 -18.60
N CYS A 257 12.70 7.26 -18.05
CA CYS A 257 14.02 6.64 -18.21
C CYS A 257 14.24 6.17 -19.64
N ASP A 258 13.23 5.56 -20.26
CA ASP A 258 13.31 5.06 -21.62
C ASP A 258 13.54 6.21 -22.62
N ILE A 259 12.90 7.35 -22.41
CA ILE A 259 13.10 8.57 -23.20
C ILE A 259 14.49 9.17 -22.93
N ALA A 260 14.87 9.34 -21.65
CA ALA A 260 16.15 9.94 -21.27
C ALA A 260 17.37 9.12 -21.71
N CYS A 261 17.25 7.78 -21.70
CA CYS A 261 18.28 6.86 -22.20
C CYS A 261 18.23 6.68 -23.73
N GLY A 262 17.26 7.28 -24.42
CA GLY A 262 17.07 7.17 -25.88
C GLY A 262 16.74 5.76 -26.34
N THR A 263 16.21 4.92 -25.45
CA THR A 263 15.71 3.58 -25.75
C THR A 263 14.28 3.62 -26.28
N ALA A 264 13.55 4.70 -25.98
CA ALA A 264 12.29 5.07 -26.61
C ALA A 264 12.38 6.47 -27.26
N SER A 265 11.51 6.71 -28.24
CA SER A 265 11.30 8.03 -28.84
C SER A 265 10.08 8.68 -28.17
N ASP A 266 10.13 9.99 -28.00
CA ASP A 266 9.03 10.85 -27.55
C ASP A 266 9.05 12.06 -28.49
N CYS A 267 8.28 11.95 -29.56
CA CYS A 267 8.32 12.91 -30.66
C CYS A 267 7.52 14.20 -30.36
N ASN A 268 6.53 14.13 -29.47
CA ASN A 268 5.66 15.24 -29.06
C ASN A 268 6.11 15.89 -27.73
N GLU A 269 7.17 15.37 -27.11
CA GLU A 269 7.78 15.83 -25.85
C GLU A 269 6.79 15.81 -24.67
N ASN A 270 5.88 14.82 -24.64
CA ASN A 270 4.83 14.73 -23.62
C ASN A 270 5.24 13.88 -22.40
N GLY A 271 6.43 13.28 -22.41
CA GLY A 271 6.94 12.42 -21.34
C GLY A 271 6.45 10.97 -21.39
N ILE A 272 5.76 10.57 -22.45
CA ILE A 272 5.29 9.20 -22.69
C ILE A 272 5.99 8.68 -23.96
N PRO A 273 6.66 7.51 -23.93
CA PRO A 273 7.19 6.87 -25.12
C PRO A 273 6.16 6.77 -26.24
N ASP A 274 6.53 7.08 -27.49
CA ASP A 274 5.68 7.01 -28.68
C ASP A 274 4.88 5.68 -28.73
N THR A 275 5.54 4.56 -28.41
CA THR A 275 4.92 3.22 -28.39
C THR A 275 3.77 3.08 -27.38
N CYS A 276 3.80 3.86 -26.33
CA CYS A 276 2.80 3.88 -25.27
C CYS A 276 1.82 5.02 -25.43
N ASP A 277 2.27 6.12 -26.03
CA ASP A 277 1.43 7.24 -26.40
C ASP A 277 0.37 6.79 -27.41
N ILE A 278 0.76 5.95 -28.39
CA ILE A 278 -0.14 5.29 -29.35
C ILE A 278 -1.11 4.30 -28.68
N ALA A 279 -0.70 3.68 -27.56
CA ALA A 279 -1.58 2.82 -26.77
C ALA A 279 -2.49 3.64 -25.83
N GLY A 280 -2.26 4.95 -25.74
CA GLY A 280 -2.89 5.89 -24.83
C GLY A 280 -3.58 7.05 -25.57
N PRO A 281 -3.13 8.30 -25.39
CA PRO A 281 -3.84 9.48 -25.89
C PRO A 281 -3.62 9.78 -27.37
N SER A 282 -2.59 9.21 -28.00
CA SER A 282 -2.21 9.49 -29.39
C SER A 282 -2.73 8.43 -30.36
N GLU A 283 -3.08 8.85 -31.58
CA GLU A 283 -3.53 7.95 -32.66
C GLU A 283 -2.35 7.54 -33.55
N ASP A 284 -2.39 6.33 -34.12
CA ASP A 284 -1.47 5.82 -35.15
C ASP A 284 -2.32 5.11 -36.21
N CYS A 285 -2.88 5.92 -37.12
CA CYS A 285 -3.87 5.46 -38.07
C CYS A 285 -3.27 4.48 -39.10
N ASN A 286 -2.00 4.68 -39.47
CA ASN A 286 -1.29 3.94 -40.52
C ASN A 286 -0.47 2.76 -39.94
N ARG A 287 -0.41 2.66 -38.61
CA ARG A 287 0.24 1.61 -37.81
C ARG A 287 1.75 1.53 -38.04
N ASN A 288 2.39 2.66 -38.25
CA ASN A 288 3.83 2.70 -38.53
C ASN A 288 4.68 2.79 -37.24
N GLY A 289 4.05 2.97 -36.08
CA GLY A 289 4.70 3.07 -34.77
C GLY A 289 5.17 4.48 -34.40
N ILE A 290 4.66 5.52 -35.08
CA ILE A 290 4.87 6.94 -34.79
C ILE A 290 3.47 7.56 -34.57
N PRO A 291 3.26 8.37 -33.52
CA PRO A 291 2.02 9.12 -33.36
C PRO A 291 1.68 10.00 -34.57
N ASP A 292 0.41 10.05 -34.97
CA ASP A 292 -0.07 10.83 -36.12
C ASP A 292 0.32 12.32 -35.98
N GLU A 293 0.29 12.88 -34.78
CA GLU A 293 0.67 14.28 -34.54
C GLU A 293 2.18 14.57 -34.75
N CYS A 294 2.99 13.51 -34.78
CA CYS A 294 4.42 13.56 -35.07
C CYS A 294 4.73 13.29 -36.54
N GLU A 295 3.72 12.95 -37.34
CA GLU A 295 3.86 12.73 -38.76
C GLU A 295 3.55 13.99 -39.58
N CYS A 296 4.26 14.14 -40.69
CA CYS A 296 4.05 15.25 -41.60
C CYS A 296 3.56 14.75 -42.95
N CYS A 297 2.33 15.13 -43.31
CA CYS A 297 1.91 15.73 -44.59
C CYS A 297 0.40 15.51 -44.76
N ASP A 298 -0.39 16.54 -44.45
CA ASP A 298 -1.76 16.69 -44.93
C ASP A 298 -1.68 17.46 -46.27
N SER A 299 -2.02 16.78 -47.37
CA SER A 299 -1.98 17.38 -48.71
C SER A 299 -3.22 18.22 -49.02
N GLU A 300 -4.28 18.03 -48.23
CA GLU A 300 -5.44 18.89 -48.17
C GLU A 300 -5.31 19.79 -46.91
N PRO A 301 -6.14 20.83 -46.71
CA PRO A 301 -6.04 21.68 -45.52
C PRO A 301 -7.19 21.40 -44.56
N ASP A 302 -7.40 20.14 -44.20
CA ASP A 302 -8.53 19.71 -43.37
C ASP A 302 -8.12 19.19 -41.98
N GLY A 303 -6.82 18.97 -41.77
CA GLY A 303 -6.24 18.59 -40.49
C GLY A 303 -6.21 17.08 -40.23
N VAL A 304 -6.47 16.25 -41.24
CA VAL A 304 -6.33 14.78 -41.19
C VAL A 304 -5.17 14.38 -42.10
N LEU A 305 -4.25 13.51 -41.66
CA LEU A 305 -3.18 13.03 -42.55
C LEU A 305 -3.77 12.21 -43.70
N ASP A 306 -3.21 12.35 -44.91
CA ASP A 306 -3.68 11.66 -46.13
C ASP A 306 -3.83 10.14 -45.94
N GLU A 307 -2.97 9.53 -45.12
CA GLU A 307 -2.97 8.08 -44.85
C GLU A 307 -4.02 7.65 -43.79
N CYS A 308 -4.60 8.62 -43.07
CA CYS A 308 -5.59 8.45 -42.01
C CYS A 308 -7.04 8.66 -42.45
N GLU A 309 -7.31 9.08 -43.68
CA GLU A 309 -8.68 9.40 -44.12
C GLU A 309 -9.57 8.15 -44.27
N PRO A 310 -10.60 7.93 -43.41
CA PRO A 310 -11.40 6.71 -43.44
C PRO A 310 -12.74 6.83 -44.19
N ASP A 311 -13.12 8.03 -44.66
CA ASP A 311 -14.51 8.30 -45.05
C ASP A 311 -14.73 8.57 -46.55
N PRO A 312 -15.83 8.05 -47.13
CA PRO A 312 -16.22 8.39 -48.48
C PRO A 312 -16.71 9.84 -48.57
N LEU A 313 -15.89 10.73 -49.13
CA LEU A 313 -16.26 12.13 -49.32
C LEU A 313 -17.04 12.33 -50.63
N VAL A 314 -18.23 12.94 -50.54
CA VAL A 314 -19.00 13.34 -51.73
C VAL A 314 -18.71 14.80 -52.08
N VAL A 315 -18.04 15.04 -53.20
CA VAL A 315 -17.68 16.39 -53.66
C VAL A 315 -18.47 16.79 -54.91
N LEU A 316 -18.82 18.08 -54.96
CA LEU A 316 -19.37 18.75 -56.14
C LEU A 316 -18.25 19.54 -56.82
N GLU A 317 -17.95 19.20 -58.07
CA GLU A 317 -16.93 19.89 -58.87
C GLU A 317 -17.55 20.51 -60.13
N GLU A 318 -17.24 21.78 -60.41
CA GLU A 318 -17.63 22.42 -61.66
C GLU A 318 -16.80 21.85 -62.83
N GLU A 319 -17.45 21.31 -63.86
CA GLU A 319 -16.77 20.72 -65.02
C GLU A 319 -16.51 21.77 -66.09
N GLN A 320 -17.55 22.53 -66.52
CA GLN A 320 -17.48 23.57 -67.56
C GLN A 320 -18.70 24.52 -67.48
N GLY A 321 -18.49 25.82 -67.75
CA GLY A 321 -19.56 26.79 -68.01
C GLY A 321 -19.08 28.24 -67.92
N GLU A 322 -19.39 29.08 -68.92
CA GLU A 322 -19.32 30.54 -68.76
C GLU A 322 -20.73 31.00 -68.34
N GLY A 323 -20.87 31.65 -67.17
CA GLY A 323 -22.16 31.89 -66.50
C GLY A 323 -23.10 32.92 -67.15
N CYS A 324 -23.23 32.93 -68.48
CA CYS A 324 -24.06 33.86 -69.23
C CYS A 324 -25.43 33.27 -69.60
N ALA A 325 -26.45 34.13 -69.68
CA ALA A 325 -27.83 33.70 -69.89
C ALA A 325 -28.00 32.95 -71.22
N GLY A 326 -28.48 31.70 -71.13
CA GLY A 326 -28.61 30.77 -72.26
C GLY A 326 -27.54 29.68 -72.31
N ASP A 327 -26.44 29.83 -71.58
CA ASP A 327 -25.37 28.83 -71.52
C ASP A 327 -25.70 27.67 -70.57
N PHE A 328 -25.09 26.53 -70.84
CA PHE A 328 -25.17 25.34 -70.00
C PHE A 328 -23.95 25.27 -69.08
N ILE A 329 -24.21 25.01 -67.80
CA ILE A 329 -23.19 24.81 -66.76
C ILE A 329 -23.29 23.37 -66.27
N TYR A 330 -22.14 22.70 -66.16
CA TYR A 330 -22.04 21.30 -65.77
C TYR A 330 -21.33 21.14 -64.43
N TYR A 331 -21.92 20.36 -63.53
CA TYR A 331 -21.30 19.96 -62.26
C TYR A 331 -21.18 18.43 -62.19
N LYS A 332 -20.06 17.92 -61.70
CA LYS A 332 -19.86 16.50 -61.37
C LYS A 332 -20.10 16.30 -59.88
N VAL A 333 -20.80 15.22 -59.56
CA VAL A 333 -20.84 14.67 -58.21
C VAL A 333 -19.87 13.49 -58.18
N LYS A 334 -18.79 13.61 -57.40
CA LYS A 334 -17.82 12.53 -57.18
C LYS A 334 -17.96 11.95 -55.79
N VAL A 335 -17.71 10.66 -55.67
CA VAL A 335 -17.45 9.97 -54.41
C VAL A 335 -15.97 9.63 -54.38
N ILE A 336 -15.25 10.20 -53.42
CA ILE A 336 -13.84 9.95 -53.13
C ILE A 336 -13.78 8.84 -52.08
N ASN A 337 -12.80 7.94 -52.21
CA ASN A 337 -12.54 6.85 -51.25
C ASN A 337 -13.77 5.98 -50.83
N PRO A 338 -14.59 5.43 -51.75
CA PRO A 338 -15.76 4.63 -51.38
C PRO A 338 -15.41 3.26 -50.76
N PRO A 339 -15.93 2.92 -49.56
CA PRO A 339 -15.77 1.57 -48.99
C PRO A 339 -16.65 0.57 -49.77
N PHE A 340 -15.97 -0.28 -50.56
CA PHE A 340 -16.33 -1.61 -51.12
C PHE A 340 -17.74 -1.91 -51.71
N LEU A 341 -18.80 -1.13 -51.48
CA LEU A 341 -20.14 -1.34 -52.04
C LEU A 341 -21.06 -0.09 -51.92
N LEU A 342 -21.24 0.66 -53.01
CA LEU A 342 -22.15 1.81 -53.05
C LEU A 342 -23.53 1.37 -53.61
N VAL A 343 -24.56 1.21 -52.78
CA VAL A 343 -25.86 0.62 -53.18
C VAL A 343 -26.92 1.67 -53.56
N ALA A 344 -27.08 2.74 -52.78
CA ALA A 344 -28.01 3.84 -53.04
C ALA A 344 -27.66 5.05 -52.15
N GLY A 345 -28.19 6.22 -52.46
CA GLY A 345 -28.03 7.41 -51.62
C GLY A 345 -28.94 8.57 -52.02
N GLN A 346 -28.95 9.62 -51.20
CA GLN A 346 -29.65 10.88 -51.48
C GLN A 346 -28.69 12.04 -51.22
N PHE A 347 -28.77 13.09 -52.02
CA PHE A 347 -28.10 14.34 -51.72
C PHE A 347 -28.97 15.54 -52.11
N ASN A 348 -28.82 16.62 -51.34
CA ASN A 348 -29.65 17.81 -51.46
C ASN A 348 -28.79 19.00 -51.90
N ILE A 349 -29.16 19.59 -53.02
CA ILE A 349 -28.43 20.74 -53.59
C ILE A 349 -29.23 22.02 -53.40
N GLU A 350 -28.52 23.10 -53.12
CA GLU A 350 -29.04 24.45 -53.09
C GLU A 350 -28.49 25.24 -54.28
N TYR A 351 -29.38 25.88 -55.03
CA TYR A 351 -29.03 26.77 -56.13
C TYR A 351 -30.07 27.89 -56.27
N ASP A 352 -29.64 29.05 -56.74
CA ASP A 352 -30.54 30.19 -56.94
C ASP A 352 -31.43 29.95 -58.16
N THR A 353 -32.69 29.58 -57.92
CA THR A 353 -33.70 29.32 -58.96
C THR A 353 -34.10 30.54 -59.78
N SER A 354 -33.73 31.75 -59.35
CA SER A 354 -33.93 32.97 -60.15
C SER A 354 -32.84 33.16 -61.22
N LEU A 355 -31.72 32.45 -61.09
CA LEU A 355 -30.53 32.59 -61.94
C LEU A 355 -30.18 31.30 -62.68
N LEU A 356 -30.46 30.13 -62.09
CA LEU A 356 -30.20 28.81 -62.67
C LEU A 356 -31.48 27.98 -62.75
N GLN A 357 -31.61 27.24 -63.85
CA GLN A 357 -32.64 26.21 -64.02
C GLN A 357 -31.94 24.86 -64.20
N LEU A 358 -32.21 23.89 -63.33
CA LEU A 358 -31.76 22.51 -63.57
C LEU A 358 -32.48 21.97 -64.83
N VAL A 359 -31.71 21.48 -65.79
CA VAL A 359 -32.20 21.01 -67.09
C VAL A 359 -32.22 19.49 -67.16
N ASP A 360 -31.13 18.86 -66.71
CA ASP A 360 -30.95 17.42 -66.82
C ASP A 360 -30.00 16.89 -65.73
N VAL A 361 -30.14 15.60 -65.42
CA VAL A 361 -29.26 14.84 -64.53
C VAL A 361 -28.80 13.61 -65.28
N MET A 362 -27.52 13.59 -65.64
CA MET A 362 -26.92 12.53 -66.44
C MET A 362 -26.16 11.55 -65.55
N PRO A 363 -26.12 10.25 -65.90
CA PRO A 363 -25.26 9.29 -65.23
C PRO A 363 -23.78 9.70 -65.30
N GLY A 364 -23.06 9.52 -64.20
CA GLY A 364 -21.60 9.66 -64.22
C GLY A 364 -20.95 8.59 -65.09
N VAL A 365 -20.00 8.99 -65.94
CA VAL A 365 -19.21 8.08 -66.77
C VAL A 365 -17.75 8.21 -66.35
N ASN A 366 -17.20 7.14 -65.78
CA ASN A 366 -15.79 7.06 -65.40
C ASN A 366 -14.98 6.57 -66.61
N SER A 367 -14.09 7.40 -67.14
CA SER A 367 -13.13 6.98 -68.17
C SER A 367 -11.86 6.45 -67.52
N ASN A 368 -11.79 5.14 -67.21
CA ASN A 368 -10.55 4.48 -66.78
C ASN A 368 -10.12 3.42 -67.82
N PRO A 369 -8.80 3.15 -67.99
CA PRO A 369 -8.25 2.33 -69.08
C PRO A 369 -8.35 0.82 -68.82
N GLY A 370 -9.53 0.32 -68.44
CA GLY A 370 -9.76 -1.10 -68.12
C GLY A 370 -11.18 -1.63 -68.36
N GLY A 371 -12.16 -0.77 -68.67
CA GLY A 371 -13.52 -1.20 -68.95
C GLY A 371 -14.53 -0.10 -68.61
N ASN A 372 -15.51 0.12 -69.48
CA ASN A 372 -16.62 1.02 -69.21
C ASN A 372 -17.53 0.37 -68.16
N TYR A 373 -17.40 0.75 -66.90
CA TYR A 373 -18.46 0.54 -65.91
C TYR A 373 -19.47 1.67 -66.09
N THR A 374 -20.59 1.38 -66.75
CA THR A 374 -21.76 2.27 -66.69
C THR A 374 -22.49 2.00 -65.39
N PHE A 375 -22.40 2.92 -64.43
CA PHE A 375 -23.36 3.01 -63.34
C PHE A 375 -24.69 3.43 -63.95
N GLY A 376 -25.51 2.46 -64.33
CA GLY A 376 -26.88 2.70 -64.78
C GLY A 376 -27.72 3.06 -63.57
N ILE A 377 -27.69 4.34 -63.18
CA ILE A 377 -28.49 4.88 -62.10
C ILE A 377 -29.81 5.36 -62.70
N PRO A 378 -30.95 4.66 -62.50
CA PRO A 378 -32.23 5.27 -62.73
C PRO A 378 -32.48 6.31 -61.63
N PHE A 379 -32.43 7.60 -61.98
CA PHE A 379 -32.94 8.67 -61.12
C PHE A 379 -34.47 8.61 -61.17
N GLU A 380 -35.10 8.10 -60.12
CA GLU A 380 -36.54 7.82 -60.14
C GLU A 380 -37.40 9.01 -59.63
N LEU A 381 -36.81 9.92 -58.84
CA LEU A 381 -37.49 11.10 -58.29
C LEU A 381 -36.56 12.31 -58.25
N HIS A 382 -36.92 13.34 -58.99
CA HIS A 382 -36.40 14.70 -58.85
C HIS A 382 -37.57 15.59 -58.40
N ASP A 383 -37.46 16.24 -57.25
CA ASP A 383 -38.37 17.29 -56.84
C ASP A 383 -37.68 18.66 -57.00
N PRO A 384 -38.03 19.43 -58.05
CA PRO A 384 -37.47 20.76 -58.27
C PRO A 384 -37.77 21.76 -57.14
N ALA A 385 -38.77 21.49 -56.29
CA ALA A 385 -39.20 22.37 -55.22
C ALA A 385 -38.40 22.16 -53.92
N SER A 386 -37.90 20.95 -53.65
CA SER A 386 -37.10 20.64 -52.45
C SER A 386 -35.58 20.63 -52.71
N GLY A 387 -35.16 20.43 -53.97
CA GLY A 387 -33.74 20.28 -54.32
C GLY A 387 -33.19 18.86 -54.09
N ASP A 388 -34.07 17.90 -53.79
CA ASP A 388 -33.71 16.52 -53.52
C ASP A 388 -33.35 15.76 -54.80
N LEU A 389 -32.20 15.08 -54.79
CA LEU A 389 -31.78 14.16 -55.84
C LEU A 389 -31.56 12.76 -55.24
N LEU A 390 -32.40 11.81 -55.66
CA LEU A 390 -32.36 10.42 -55.22
C LEU A 390 -31.67 9.56 -56.28
N TRP A 391 -30.73 8.71 -55.86
CA TRP A 391 -30.01 7.83 -56.78
C TRP A 391 -29.92 6.38 -56.25
N TYR A 392 -30.00 5.42 -57.18
CA TYR A 392 -29.87 3.98 -56.93
C TYR A 392 -28.77 3.41 -57.81
N SER A 393 -27.80 2.65 -57.28
CA SER A 393 -26.95 1.80 -58.13
C SER A 393 -27.50 0.38 -58.17
N ALA A 394 -27.41 -0.25 -59.35
CA ALA A 394 -27.55 -1.69 -59.48
C ALA A 394 -26.17 -2.26 -59.80
N LEU A 395 -25.61 -3.09 -58.92
CA LEU A 395 -24.40 -3.84 -59.20
C LEU A 395 -24.73 -5.22 -59.81
N PRO A 396 -23.93 -5.73 -60.76
CA PRO A 396 -23.98 -7.13 -61.14
C PRO A 396 -23.54 -8.04 -59.97
N PRO A 397 -24.03 -9.29 -59.89
CA PRO A 397 -23.61 -10.21 -58.84
C PRO A 397 -22.09 -10.50 -58.90
N GLY A 398 -21.35 -10.25 -57.81
CA GLY A 398 -20.04 -10.85 -57.56
C GLY A 398 -18.78 -9.96 -57.58
N SER A 399 -18.87 -8.64 -57.47
CA SER A 399 -17.68 -7.75 -57.38
C SER A 399 -17.31 -7.40 -55.94
N ALA A 400 -16.08 -7.72 -55.52
CA ALA A 400 -15.45 -7.26 -54.27
C ALA A 400 -14.10 -6.57 -54.60
N GLY A 401 -13.84 -5.39 -54.01
CA GLY A 401 -12.60 -4.61 -54.15
C GLY A 401 -12.74 -3.14 -53.73
N VAL A 402 -11.62 -2.45 -53.43
CA VAL A 402 -11.55 -0.99 -53.22
C VAL A 402 -11.86 -0.31 -54.56
N PHE A 403 -12.86 0.57 -54.60
CA PHE A 403 -13.24 1.28 -55.83
C PHE A 403 -12.48 2.61 -55.93
N PRO A 404 -11.96 2.98 -57.11
CA PRO A 404 -11.36 4.31 -57.31
C PRO A 404 -12.43 5.40 -57.28
N ASP A 405 -12.00 6.65 -57.08
CA ASP A 405 -12.83 7.84 -57.17
C ASP A 405 -13.78 7.77 -58.37
N SER A 406 -15.06 7.97 -58.09
CA SER A 406 -16.11 7.67 -59.04
C SER A 406 -17.04 8.87 -59.21
N VAL A 407 -17.24 9.29 -60.45
CA VAL A 407 -18.29 10.25 -60.81
C VAL A 407 -19.60 9.49 -60.81
N VAL A 408 -20.52 9.85 -59.92
CA VAL A 408 -21.82 9.19 -59.79
C VAL A 408 -22.92 9.93 -60.56
N ALA A 409 -22.80 11.24 -60.73
CA ALA A 409 -23.76 12.04 -61.50
C ALA A 409 -23.09 13.24 -62.18
N ARG A 410 -23.71 13.71 -63.28
CA ARG A 410 -23.43 15.02 -63.88
C ARG A 410 -24.71 15.83 -63.94
N LEU A 411 -24.71 17.00 -63.32
CA LEU A 411 -25.83 17.93 -63.27
C LEU A 411 -25.67 18.97 -64.38
N GLN A 412 -26.72 19.17 -65.18
CA GLN A 412 -26.76 20.19 -66.21
C GLN A 412 -27.72 21.31 -65.80
N PHE A 413 -27.20 22.53 -65.67
CA PHE A 413 -27.99 23.73 -65.43
C PHE A 413 -28.00 24.62 -66.68
N ARG A 414 -29.09 25.36 -66.87
CA ARG A 414 -29.19 26.48 -67.80
C ARG A 414 -29.19 27.78 -66.99
N ALA A 415 -28.32 28.70 -67.35
CA ALA A 415 -28.37 30.06 -66.81
C ALA A 415 -29.57 30.81 -67.41
N ILE A 416 -30.50 31.25 -66.56
CA ILE A 416 -31.72 31.98 -66.95
C ILE A 416 -31.70 33.46 -66.52
N GLY A 417 -30.81 33.82 -65.58
CA GLY A 417 -30.56 35.21 -65.20
C GLY A 417 -29.36 35.83 -65.91
N ASN A 418 -29.45 37.12 -66.27
CA ASN A 418 -28.32 37.88 -66.82
C ASN A 418 -27.37 38.29 -65.69
N ASN A 419 -26.47 37.40 -65.29
CA ASN A 419 -25.44 37.70 -64.29
C ASN A 419 -24.03 37.52 -64.85
N CYS A 420 -23.79 37.90 -66.12
CA CYS A 420 -22.43 37.97 -66.68
C CYS A 420 -21.64 39.04 -65.93
N PRO A 421 -20.66 38.70 -65.07
CA PRO A 421 -19.78 39.71 -64.55
C PRO A 421 -18.76 40.08 -65.63
N LEU A 422 -18.42 41.36 -65.75
CA LEU A 422 -17.32 41.85 -66.59
C LEU A 422 -15.92 41.45 -66.04
N ASP A 423 -15.87 40.53 -65.07
CA ASP A 423 -14.67 40.09 -64.38
C ASP A 423 -14.52 38.56 -64.52
N PRO A 424 -13.47 38.06 -65.18
CA PRO A 424 -13.19 36.62 -65.31
C PRO A 424 -12.87 35.91 -63.99
N LYS A 425 -12.84 36.62 -62.85
CA LYS A 425 -12.73 36.04 -61.49
C LYS A 425 -14.01 36.13 -60.65
N ALA A 426 -15.04 36.84 -61.11
CA ALA A 426 -16.32 36.85 -60.42
C ALA A 426 -17.07 35.57 -60.78
N LYS A 427 -16.92 34.55 -59.94
CA LYS A 427 -17.70 33.31 -60.08
C LYS A 427 -19.19 33.67 -60.10
N GLY A 428 -19.87 33.29 -61.17
CA GLY A 428 -21.33 33.29 -61.21
C GLY A 428 -21.90 32.37 -60.12
N VAL A 429 -23.21 32.40 -59.94
CA VAL A 429 -23.97 31.62 -58.95
C VAL A 429 -23.40 30.21 -58.77
N GLU A 430 -22.92 29.89 -57.57
CA GLU A 430 -22.40 28.57 -57.23
C GLU A 430 -23.54 27.65 -56.78
N VAL A 431 -23.55 26.41 -57.29
CA VAL A 431 -24.36 25.32 -56.73
C VAL A 431 -23.62 24.79 -55.51
N ARG A 432 -24.31 24.69 -54.38
CA ARG A 432 -23.70 24.24 -53.12
C ARG A 432 -24.56 23.17 -52.46
N TRP A 433 -23.99 22.44 -51.53
CA TRP A 433 -24.76 21.56 -50.65
C TRP A 433 -25.66 22.41 -49.72
N GLN A 434 -26.90 21.97 -49.45
CA GLN A 434 -27.74 22.62 -48.44
C GLN A 434 -27.06 22.57 -47.06
N THR A 435 -26.93 23.72 -46.40
CA THR A 435 -26.36 23.78 -45.04
C THR A 435 -27.25 23.06 -44.03
N GLY A 436 -26.72 22.04 -43.36
CA GLY A 436 -27.40 21.32 -42.28
C GLY A 436 -27.96 19.93 -42.63
N THR A 437 -27.69 19.40 -43.83
CA THR A 437 -28.17 18.06 -44.22
C THR A 437 -27.04 17.23 -44.84
N ARG A 438 -26.22 16.59 -43.98
CA ARG A 438 -25.34 15.48 -44.38
C ARG A 438 -26.04 14.18 -44.02
N CYS A 439 -27.01 13.77 -44.83
CA CYS A 439 -27.60 12.43 -44.74
C CYS A 439 -27.05 11.57 -45.86
N THR A 440 -25.85 11.00 -45.67
CA THR A 440 -25.39 9.90 -46.49
C THR A 440 -26.08 8.64 -46.00
N LEU A 441 -27.15 8.20 -46.66
CA LEU A 441 -27.68 6.86 -46.47
C LEU A 441 -26.73 5.87 -47.15
N THR A 442 -25.74 5.36 -46.42
CA THR A 442 -24.90 4.25 -46.87
C THR A 442 -25.56 2.94 -46.45
N GLY A 443 -26.32 2.31 -47.34
CA GLY A 443 -26.82 0.95 -47.11
C GLY A 443 -25.73 -0.08 -47.40
N ILE A 444 -25.11 -0.64 -46.35
CA ILE A 444 -24.20 -1.78 -46.46
C ILE A 444 -25.05 -3.06 -46.61
N ALA A 445 -24.86 -3.81 -47.69
CA ALA A 445 -25.49 -5.11 -47.86
C ALA A 445 -24.62 -6.21 -47.25
N ASP A 446 -24.96 -6.66 -46.04
CA ASP A 446 -24.43 -7.90 -45.49
C ASP A 446 -25.05 -9.08 -46.24
N GLY A 447 -24.24 -9.75 -47.07
CA GLY A 447 -24.45 -11.13 -47.48
C GLY A 447 -25.79 -11.46 -48.18
N GLY A 448 -25.84 -11.29 -49.50
CA GLY A 448 -26.60 -12.21 -50.38
C GLY A 448 -28.14 -12.17 -50.37
N GLY A 449 -28.79 -11.13 -49.82
CA GLY A 449 -30.25 -10.96 -49.88
C GLY A 449 -30.68 -9.74 -50.70
N SER A 450 -31.64 -9.91 -51.62
CA SER A 450 -32.28 -8.78 -52.32
C SER A 450 -32.98 -7.87 -51.30
N LEU A 451 -32.53 -6.63 -51.18
CA LEU A 451 -33.08 -5.64 -50.26
C LEU A 451 -34.32 -4.98 -50.90
N ASN A 452 -35.51 -5.21 -50.33
CA ASN A 452 -36.70 -4.40 -50.61
C ASN A 452 -36.84 -3.35 -49.49
N VAL A 453 -36.22 -2.18 -49.65
CA VAL A 453 -36.45 -1.05 -48.71
C VAL A 453 -37.66 -0.27 -49.16
N ASN A 454 -38.74 -0.32 -48.38
CA ASN A 454 -39.78 0.72 -48.43
C ASN A 454 -39.27 1.93 -47.64
N VAL A 455 -38.75 2.95 -48.34
CA VAL A 455 -38.42 4.23 -47.71
C VAL A 455 -39.74 4.98 -47.43
N PRO A 456 -40.06 5.36 -46.18
CA PRO A 456 -41.28 6.12 -45.89
C PRO A 456 -41.17 7.54 -46.47
N THR A 457 -42.10 7.91 -47.35
CA THR A 457 -42.13 9.19 -48.09
C THR A 457 -42.56 10.41 -47.26
N GLN A 458 -42.50 10.32 -45.92
CA GLN A 458 -42.94 11.37 -45.01
C GLN A 458 -42.04 11.40 -43.76
N ASN A 459 -41.01 12.25 -43.82
CA ASN A 459 -40.27 12.80 -42.66
C ASN A 459 -39.34 11.84 -41.86
N PRO A 460 -38.07 11.65 -42.27
CA PRO A 460 -37.09 10.90 -41.49
C PRO A 460 -36.26 11.84 -40.59
N GLY A 461 -36.53 11.82 -39.28
CA GLY A 461 -35.56 12.30 -38.28
C GLY A 461 -34.41 11.31 -38.14
N HIS A 462 -33.23 11.80 -37.75
CA HIS A 462 -32.01 11.02 -37.51
C HIS A 462 -32.30 9.78 -36.63
N VAL A 463 -31.94 8.59 -37.11
CA VAL A 463 -31.93 7.36 -36.31
C VAL A 463 -30.55 6.73 -36.49
N VAL A 464 -29.69 6.88 -35.49
CA VAL A 464 -28.49 6.04 -35.32
C VAL A 464 -28.96 4.76 -34.63
N ILE A 465 -28.67 3.60 -35.22
CA ILE A 465 -28.97 2.29 -34.62
C ILE A 465 -27.63 1.65 -34.29
N ASP A 466 -27.14 1.88 -33.07
CA ASP A 466 -26.10 1.06 -32.47
C ASP A 466 -26.74 0.00 -31.55
N GLY A 467 -26.25 -1.23 -31.65
CA GLY A 467 -26.69 -2.36 -30.84
C GLY A 467 -25.54 -3.12 -30.18
N GLN A 468 -24.32 -2.59 -30.20
CA GLN A 468 -23.18 -3.18 -29.49
C GLN A 468 -23.06 -2.54 -28.11
N ALA A 469 -22.67 -3.34 -27.12
CA ALA A 469 -22.50 -2.84 -25.76
C ALA A 469 -21.07 -2.35 -25.53
N PRO A 470 -20.86 -1.35 -24.66
CA PRO A 470 -19.55 -0.81 -24.35
C PRO A 470 -18.64 -1.89 -23.75
N THR A 471 -17.34 -1.81 -24.01
CA THR A 471 -16.34 -2.77 -23.55
C THR A 471 -15.44 -2.13 -22.50
N PHE A 472 -15.26 -2.79 -21.36
CA PHE A 472 -14.28 -2.38 -20.35
C PHE A 472 -12.87 -2.68 -20.85
N VAL A 473 -12.12 -1.64 -21.21
CA VAL A 473 -10.71 -1.73 -21.63
C VAL A 473 -9.82 -1.95 -20.42
N THR A 474 -10.10 -1.24 -19.32
CA THR A 474 -9.50 -1.50 -18.01
C THR A 474 -10.62 -1.99 -17.08
N PRO A 475 -10.73 -3.32 -16.84
CA PRO A 475 -11.77 -3.85 -15.98
C PRO A 475 -11.49 -3.45 -14.52
N PRO A 476 -12.55 -3.30 -13.70
CA PRO A 476 -12.36 -3.04 -12.27
C PRO A 476 -11.74 -4.25 -11.56
N VAL A 477 -11.03 -4.01 -10.45
CA VAL A 477 -10.53 -5.08 -9.57
C VAL A 477 -11.65 -6.06 -9.25
N GLU A 478 -11.41 -7.37 -9.33
CA GLU A 478 -12.43 -8.37 -9.01
C GLU A 478 -12.69 -8.48 -7.49
N ARG A 479 -11.63 -8.41 -6.67
CA ARG A 479 -11.72 -8.54 -5.21
C ARG A 479 -10.71 -7.64 -4.48
N ILE A 480 -11.17 -6.98 -3.41
CA ILE A 480 -10.36 -6.18 -2.49
C ILE A 480 -10.63 -6.69 -1.06
N GLU A 481 -9.58 -7.06 -0.33
CA GLU A 481 -9.68 -7.48 1.07
C GLU A 481 -8.99 -6.46 1.98
N VAL A 482 -9.69 -6.01 3.03
CA VAL A 482 -9.20 -4.99 3.94
C VAL A 482 -9.52 -5.39 5.38
N GLN A 483 -8.58 -5.14 6.29
CA GLN A 483 -8.79 -5.36 7.71
C GLN A 483 -9.35 -4.09 8.36
N ALA A 484 -10.30 -4.23 9.28
CA ALA A 484 -10.82 -3.13 10.08
C ALA A 484 -10.93 -3.55 11.54
N ASP A 485 -10.82 -2.58 12.44
CA ASP A 485 -11.11 -2.78 13.87
C ASP A 485 -12.53 -3.36 14.03
N ALA A 486 -12.62 -4.53 14.68
CA ALA A 486 -13.86 -5.23 14.96
C ALA A 486 -14.83 -4.45 15.90
N GLY A 487 -14.40 -3.30 16.44
CA GLY A 487 -15.20 -2.38 17.24
C GLY A 487 -16.46 -1.86 16.53
N ILE A 488 -17.23 -1.02 17.23
CA ILE A 488 -18.48 -0.44 16.67
C ILE A 488 -18.29 1.07 16.42
N PRO A 489 -18.41 1.54 15.15
CA PRO A 489 -18.71 0.75 13.96
C PRO A 489 -17.45 0.12 13.32
N CYS A 490 -17.55 -1.13 12.87
CA CYS A 490 -16.48 -1.87 12.18
C CYS A 490 -16.46 -1.41 10.73
N GLN A 491 -15.51 -0.56 10.36
CA GLN A 491 -15.46 0.11 9.06
C GLN A 491 -14.03 0.35 8.58
N ALA A 492 -13.82 0.27 7.26
CA ALA A 492 -12.59 0.70 6.59
C ALA A 492 -12.89 1.76 5.53
N GLN A 493 -12.04 2.78 5.44
CA GLN A 493 -11.99 3.65 4.27
C GLN A 493 -11.13 2.98 3.21
N ILE A 494 -11.62 2.94 1.97
CA ILE A 494 -10.96 2.23 0.88
C ILE A 494 -10.84 3.19 -0.29
N THR A 495 -9.59 3.51 -0.63
CA THR A 495 -9.26 4.21 -1.87
C THR A 495 -9.17 3.17 -2.98
N MET A 496 -9.91 3.38 -4.07
CA MET A 496 -9.83 2.47 -5.22
C MET A 496 -8.46 2.63 -5.88
N PRO A 497 -7.66 1.55 -6.02
CA PRO A 497 -6.32 1.64 -6.58
C PRO A 497 -6.32 2.07 -8.05
N PHE A 498 -7.41 1.75 -8.78
CA PHE A 498 -7.67 2.22 -10.13
C PHE A 498 -9.18 2.30 -10.40
N LEU A 499 -9.59 3.30 -11.20
CA LEU A 499 -10.97 3.42 -11.68
C LEU A 499 -11.08 2.69 -13.04
N PRO A 500 -12.15 1.91 -13.28
CA PRO A 500 -12.31 1.21 -14.54
C PRO A 500 -12.56 2.19 -15.70
N VAL A 501 -12.11 1.79 -16.89
CA VAL A 501 -12.28 2.55 -18.14
C VAL A 501 -13.02 1.66 -19.14
N ALA A 502 -14.00 2.23 -19.83
CA ALA A 502 -14.78 1.56 -20.86
C ALA A 502 -14.85 2.43 -22.10
N THR A 503 -14.77 1.79 -23.26
CA THR A 503 -14.91 2.43 -24.57
C THR A 503 -16.04 1.77 -25.33
N ASP A 504 -16.55 2.46 -26.34
CA ASP A 504 -17.53 1.91 -27.26
C ASP A 504 -17.14 2.26 -28.69
N ASN A 505 -17.69 1.52 -29.65
CA ASN A 505 -17.46 1.80 -31.07
C ASN A 505 -18.18 3.09 -31.53
N CYS A 506 -19.07 3.67 -30.70
CA CYS A 506 -19.75 4.92 -30.98
C CYS A 506 -19.99 5.77 -29.72
N GLY A 507 -19.54 7.04 -29.78
CA GLY A 507 -19.82 8.02 -28.74
C GLY A 507 -19.10 7.79 -27.41
N ASN A 508 -19.42 8.62 -26.42
CA ASN A 508 -18.81 8.57 -25.09
C ASN A 508 -19.49 7.55 -24.18
N VAL A 509 -18.71 6.87 -23.34
CA VAL A 509 -19.22 5.94 -22.33
C VAL A 509 -19.23 6.60 -20.95
N THR A 510 -20.38 6.56 -20.28
CA THR A 510 -20.51 7.01 -18.89
C THR A 510 -20.46 5.79 -17.97
N ILE A 511 -19.54 5.78 -16.99
CA ILE A 511 -19.45 4.75 -15.96
C ILE A 511 -20.03 5.26 -14.65
N THR A 512 -21.00 4.54 -14.10
CA THR A 512 -21.61 4.85 -12.79
C THR A 512 -21.37 3.71 -11.80
N PRO A 513 -20.59 3.94 -10.72
CA PRO A 513 -20.43 2.97 -9.65
C PRO A 513 -21.66 2.93 -8.74
N VAL A 514 -22.08 1.73 -8.35
CA VAL A 514 -23.20 1.53 -7.41
C VAL A 514 -22.79 0.48 -6.38
N ARG A 515 -22.64 0.90 -5.12
CA ARG A 515 -22.42 -0.03 -4.02
C ARG A 515 -23.73 -0.76 -3.68
N SER A 516 -23.64 -2.03 -3.33
CA SER A 516 -24.77 -2.87 -2.91
C SER A 516 -25.43 -2.38 -1.62
N ASP A 517 -24.71 -1.61 -0.79
CA ASP A 517 -25.23 -0.97 0.42
C ASP A 517 -25.82 0.43 0.18
N GLY A 518 -25.81 0.91 -1.08
CA GLY A 518 -26.39 2.18 -1.50
C GLY A 518 -25.62 3.43 -1.07
N LYS A 519 -24.40 3.30 -0.53
CA LYS A 519 -23.57 4.43 -0.12
C LYS A 519 -22.66 4.93 -1.25
N PRO A 520 -22.14 6.18 -1.16
CA PRO A 520 -21.07 6.67 -2.04
C PRO A 520 -19.76 5.88 -1.87
N LEU A 521 -18.88 5.92 -2.87
CA LEU A 521 -17.53 5.34 -2.75
C LEU A 521 -16.65 6.03 -1.68
N THR A 522 -16.94 7.29 -1.36
CA THR A 522 -16.24 8.08 -0.34
C THR A 522 -16.61 7.73 1.11
N ASP A 523 -17.70 6.97 1.30
CA ASP A 523 -18.14 6.56 2.63
C ASP A 523 -17.40 5.28 3.07
N PRO A 524 -17.18 5.08 4.38
CA PRO A 524 -16.55 3.85 4.87
C PRO A 524 -17.33 2.59 4.47
N PHE A 525 -16.60 1.52 4.18
CA PHE A 525 -17.13 0.17 3.98
C PHE A 525 -17.28 -0.50 5.33
N ASN A 526 -18.50 -0.93 5.68
CA ASN A 526 -18.73 -1.70 6.88
C ASN A 526 -18.11 -3.10 6.74
N CYS A 527 -17.72 -3.71 7.85
CA CYS A 527 -17.28 -5.10 7.88
C CYS A 527 -18.31 -6.05 7.26
N GLY A 528 -17.81 -7.06 6.54
CA GLY A 528 -18.57 -7.93 5.65
C GLY A 528 -18.24 -7.67 4.18
N THR A 529 -19.07 -8.24 3.31
CA THR A 529 -18.90 -8.13 1.86
C THR A 529 -19.80 -7.05 1.29
N THR A 530 -19.21 -6.10 0.55
CA THR A 530 -19.91 -5.09 -0.24
C THR A 530 -19.55 -5.27 -1.71
N PHE A 531 -20.54 -5.29 -2.60
CA PHE A 531 -20.30 -5.35 -4.05
C PHE A 531 -20.39 -3.96 -4.66
N ILE A 532 -19.50 -3.63 -5.58
CA ILE A 532 -19.56 -2.42 -6.39
C ILE A 532 -19.91 -2.83 -7.81
N GLY A 533 -21.10 -2.46 -8.28
CA GLY A 533 -21.50 -2.61 -9.67
C GLY A 533 -21.04 -1.41 -10.49
N TRP A 534 -20.16 -1.65 -11.45
CA TRP A 534 -19.69 -0.66 -12.41
C TRP A 534 -20.55 -0.77 -13.67
N ASN A 535 -21.44 0.20 -13.88
CA ASN A 535 -22.36 0.22 -15.02
C ASN A 535 -21.85 1.21 -16.08
N ALA A 536 -21.44 0.69 -17.23
CA ALA A 536 -21.08 1.46 -18.41
C ALA A 536 -22.32 1.60 -19.31
N ILE A 537 -22.62 2.83 -19.74
CA ILE A 537 -23.70 3.16 -20.67
C ILE A 537 -23.15 4.10 -21.74
N ASP A 538 -23.30 3.74 -23.00
CA ASP A 538 -22.97 4.61 -24.16
C ASP A 538 -24.11 5.62 -24.46
N GLU A 539 -23.88 6.47 -25.47
CA GLU A 539 -24.84 7.49 -25.92
C GLU A 539 -26.11 6.91 -26.58
N CYS A 540 -26.04 5.68 -27.09
CA CYS A 540 -27.15 4.96 -27.72
C CYS A 540 -27.98 4.14 -26.71
N GLY A 541 -27.51 4.05 -25.46
CA GLY A 541 -28.18 3.39 -24.34
C GLY A 541 -27.87 1.90 -24.18
N ASN A 542 -26.88 1.34 -24.90
CA ASN A 542 -26.41 -0.02 -24.64
C ASN A 542 -25.63 -0.06 -23.31
N LYS A 543 -25.53 -1.25 -22.71
CA LYS A 543 -25.05 -1.38 -21.32
C LYS A 543 -24.11 -2.56 -21.14
N ALA A 544 -23.04 -2.31 -20.39
CA ALA A 544 -22.18 -3.36 -19.85
C ALA A 544 -21.99 -3.17 -18.34
N THR A 545 -21.91 -4.29 -17.62
CA THR A 545 -21.73 -4.27 -16.16
C THR A 545 -20.57 -5.19 -15.75
N ARG A 546 -19.77 -4.70 -14.78
CA ARG A 546 -18.73 -5.46 -14.06
C ARG A 546 -18.89 -5.24 -12.56
N THR A 547 -18.30 -6.12 -11.75
CA THR A 547 -18.43 -6.09 -10.29
C THR A 547 -17.09 -6.20 -9.59
N THR A 548 -16.91 -5.41 -8.53
CA THR A 548 -15.83 -5.57 -7.55
C THR A 548 -16.41 -6.09 -6.24
N GLU A 549 -15.79 -7.12 -5.66
CA GLU A 549 -16.11 -7.63 -4.33
C GLU A 549 -15.17 -7.01 -3.29
N VAL A 550 -15.72 -6.22 -2.37
CA VAL A 550 -14.97 -5.62 -1.26
C VAL A 550 -15.27 -6.39 0.02
N VAL A 551 -14.27 -7.04 0.60
CA VAL A 551 -14.39 -7.81 1.84
C VAL A 551 -13.65 -7.07 2.94
N VAL A 552 -14.40 -6.48 3.87
CA VAL A 552 -13.83 -5.86 5.08
C VAL A 552 -13.92 -6.85 6.22
N GLN A 553 -12.78 -7.37 6.66
CA GLN A 553 -12.70 -8.36 7.72
C GLN A 553 -12.54 -7.67 9.08
N PRO A 554 -13.29 -8.07 10.12
CA PRO A 554 -13.10 -7.58 11.48
C PRO A 554 -11.84 -8.21 12.09
N TRP A 555 -10.96 -7.40 12.66
CA TRP A 555 -9.77 -7.82 13.40
C TRP A 555 -9.74 -7.13 14.78
N ASN A 556 -9.30 -7.87 15.79
CA ASN A 556 -9.10 -7.35 17.15
C ASN A 556 -7.60 -7.21 17.41
N VAL A 557 -7.24 -6.15 18.12
CA VAL A 557 -5.91 -6.02 18.73
C VAL A 557 -5.93 -6.76 20.07
N MET A 558 -5.05 -7.74 20.21
CA MET A 558 -4.79 -8.46 21.45
C MET A 558 -3.54 -7.87 22.10
N LEU A 559 -3.67 -7.29 23.29
CA LEU A 559 -2.53 -6.86 24.09
C LEU A 559 -1.93 -8.09 24.79
N VAL A 560 -0.65 -8.33 24.56
CA VAL A 560 0.04 -9.49 25.14
C VAL A 560 1.10 -9.00 26.10
N ASN A 561 1.07 -9.54 27.32
CA ASN A 561 2.16 -9.41 28.27
C ASN A 561 2.81 -10.78 28.43
N LEU A 562 4.12 -10.84 28.22
CA LEU A 562 4.94 -12.03 28.41
C LEU A 562 5.92 -11.81 29.54
N GLU A 563 6.07 -12.83 30.37
CA GLU A 563 7.15 -12.97 31.33
C GLU A 563 7.83 -14.30 31.09
N TRP A 564 9.16 -14.29 31.08
CA TRP A 564 9.94 -15.49 31.26
C TRP A 564 10.11 -15.71 32.75
N ASP A 565 9.91 -16.95 33.20
CA ASP A 565 10.28 -17.28 34.56
C ASP A 565 11.75 -16.90 34.77
N ARG A 566 12.07 -16.32 35.92
CA ARG A 566 13.41 -15.81 36.21
C ARG A 566 14.19 -16.71 37.14
N SER A 567 13.62 -17.83 37.55
CA SER A 567 14.18 -18.64 38.64
C SER A 567 15.36 -19.53 38.17
N MET A 568 16.57 -19.46 38.78
CA MET A 568 17.67 -20.44 38.60
C MET A 568 18.15 -21.03 39.94
N ARG A 569 18.31 -22.36 40.08
CA ARG A 569 18.67 -23.02 41.36
C ARG A 569 20.00 -22.52 41.94
N ASN A 570 20.01 -22.04 43.18
CA ASN A 570 21.24 -21.82 43.95
C ASN A 570 21.85 -23.14 44.45
N ALA A 571 23.08 -23.09 44.96
CA ALA A 571 23.86 -24.24 45.46
C ALA A 571 23.24 -25.02 46.65
N GLN A 572 22.02 -24.66 47.10
CA GLN A 572 21.21 -25.36 48.10
C GLN A 572 19.84 -25.81 47.56
N GLY A 573 19.60 -25.70 46.25
CA GLY A 573 18.38 -26.18 45.58
C GLY A 573 17.19 -25.21 45.58
N GLY A 574 17.38 -23.92 45.87
CA GLY A 574 16.32 -22.91 45.73
C GLY A 574 16.56 -21.98 44.53
N CYS A 575 15.58 -21.80 43.63
CA CYS A 575 15.76 -20.94 42.45
C CYS A 575 15.81 -19.43 42.83
N SER A 576 16.75 -18.67 42.24
CA SER A 576 16.95 -17.21 42.38
C SER A 576 17.24 -16.55 41.03
N ASP A 577 16.79 -15.30 40.86
CA ASP A 577 16.91 -14.48 39.66
C ASP A 577 18.36 -14.30 39.17
N VAL A 578 18.62 -14.63 37.89
CA VAL A 578 19.75 -14.04 37.14
C VAL A 578 19.27 -12.84 36.34
N ASP A 579 20.06 -11.78 36.44
CA ASP A 579 19.84 -10.52 35.74
C ASP A 579 20.31 -10.67 34.28
N PHE A 580 19.37 -10.60 33.33
CA PHE A 580 19.59 -10.89 31.90
C PHE A 580 20.46 -9.88 31.15
N GLY A 581 21.02 -8.87 31.84
CA GLY A 581 22.06 -8.01 31.28
C GLY A 581 21.77 -7.40 29.90
N GLY A 582 20.50 -7.19 29.52
CA GLY A 582 20.14 -6.74 28.18
C GLY A 582 18.70 -7.00 27.76
N SER A 583 18.39 -6.64 26.50
CA SER A 583 17.16 -6.95 25.80
C SER A 583 17.39 -8.08 24.80
N ILE A 584 16.49 -9.07 24.76
CA ILE A 584 16.57 -10.22 23.84
C ILE A 584 15.29 -10.29 23.01
N THR A 585 15.39 -10.54 21.71
CA THR A 585 14.22 -10.68 20.83
C THR A 585 14.02 -12.15 20.46
N ARG A 586 12.79 -12.66 20.62
CA ARG A 586 12.39 -14.02 20.23
C ARG A 586 11.14 -13.96 19.36
N CYS A 587 11.00 -14.94 18.48
CA CYS A 587 9.73 -15.23 17.83
C CYS A 587 8.84 -16.04 18.78
N ILE A 588 7.61 -15.59 18.97
CA ILE A 588 6.63 -16.26 19.81
C ILE A 588 5.43 -16.65 18.94
N GLU A 589 5.10 -17.94 18.90
CA GLU A 589 3.85 -18.42 18.33
C GLU A 589 2.73 -18.27 19.36
N PHE A 590 1.64 -17.64 18.95
CA PHE A 590 0.42 -17.53 19.73
C PHE A 590 -0.69 -18.35 19.11
N THR A 591 -1.20 -19.33 19.84
CA THR A 591 -2.38 -20.09 19.43
C THR A 591 -3.59 -19.72 20.27
N PHE A 592 -4.60 -19.13 19.65
CA PHE A 592 -5.86 -18.73 20.29
C PHE A 592 -6.93 -19.80 20.09
N SER A 593 -7.74 -20.06 21.12
CA SER A 593 -8.88 -20.98 21.02
C SER A 593 -10.15 -20.45 21.67
N THR A 594 -11.30 -20.86 21.12
CA THR A 594 -12.64 -20.51 21.68
C THR A 594 -13.10 -21.49 22.78
N GLY A 595 -12.32 -22.50 23.16
CA GLY A 595 -12.60 -23.41 24.28
C GLY A 595 -12.00 -24.83 24.15
N THR A 596 -12.13 -25.65 25.19
CA THR A 596 -11.55 -27.01 25.26
C THR A 596 -12.37 -28.04 24.46
N GLY A 597 -11.85 -28.53 23.34
CA GLY A 597 -12.37 -29.70 22.62
C GLY A 597 -12.23 -29.63 21.09
N PRO A 598 -12.44 -30.73 20.36
CA PRO A 598 -12.16 -30.89 18.92
C PRO A 598 -13.04 -30.04 17.98
N ASN A 599 -13.87 -29.14 18.52
CA ASN A 599 -14.76 -28.23 17.78
C ASN A 599 -14.47 -26.75 18.10
N GLY A 600 -13.44 -26.43 18.88
CA GLY A 600 -13.01 -25.05 19.12
C GLY A 600 -12.45 -24.44 17.83
N GLN A 601 -12.80 -23.19 17.52
CA GLN A 601 -12.09 -22.46 16.48
C GLN A 601 -10.70 -22.11 17.01
N CYS A 602 -9.69 -22.30 16.18
CA CYS A 602 -8.30 -21.98 16.49
C CYS A 602 -7.74 -21.01 15.46
N TYR A 603 -6.83 -20.17 15.92
CA TYR A 603 -6.07 -19.25 15.08
C TYR A 603 -4.68 -19.11 15.68
N SER A 604 -3.66 -19.29 14.84
CA SER A 604 -2.26 -19.15 15.23
C SER A 604 -1.62 -17.99 14.49
N THR A 605 -0.74 -17.27 15.18
CA THR A 605 0.06 -16.18 14.60
C THR A 605 1.38 -16.10 15.33
N GLU A 606 2.44 -15.83 14.59
CA GLU A 606 3.77 -15.56 15.14
C GLU A 606 3.99 -14.06 15.25
N ALA A 607 4.75 -13.64 16.26
CA ALA A 607 5.18 -12.25 16.39
C ALA A 607 6.50 -12.17 17.17
N GLU A 608 7.31 -11.17 16.83
CA GLU A 608 8.56 -10.91 17.55
C GLU A 608 8.30 -10.11 18.83
N PHE A 609 8.84 -10.61 19.94
CA PHE A 609 8.77 -9.95 21.24
C PHE A 609 10.18 -9.69 21.76
N THR A 610 10.44 -8.43 22.15
CA THR A 610 11.68 -8.04 22.81
C THR A 610 11.48 -8.06 24.33
N PHE A 611 12.15 -8.99 24.99
CA PHE A 611 12.16 -9.15 26.43
C PHE A 611 13.21 -8.24 27.04
N VAL A 612 12.77 -7.30 27.87
CA VAL A 612 13.64 -6.42 28.66
C VAL A 612 13.57 -6.88 30.11
N ASN A 613 14.68 -7.41 30.62
CA ASN A 613 14.73 -8.08 31.93
C ASN A 613 13.71 -9.22 32.05
N GLY A 614 13.54 -10.02 31.00
CA GLY A 614 12.63 -11.17 30.98
C GLY A 614 11.14 -10.82 30.92
N VAL A 615 10.77 -9.57 30.58
CA VAL A 615 9.38 -9.17 30.36
C VAL A 615 9.25 -8.51 28.99
N ALA A 616 8.22 -8.88 28.24
CA ALA A 616 7.86 -8.25 26.98
C ALA A 616 6.38 -7.84 26.98
N VAL A 617 6.06 -6.75 26.31
CA VAL A 617 4.68 -6.30 26.09
C VAL A 617 4.54 -5.94 24.63
N GLY A 618 3.47 -6.41 24.00
CA GLY A 618 3.27 -6.24 22.58
C GLY A 618 1.80 -6.42 22.19
N GLN A 619 1.58 -6.49 20.88
CA GLN A 619 0.26 -6.61 20.32
C GLN A 619 0.27 -7.66 19.21
N VAL A 620 -0.79 -8.45 19.13
CA VAL A 620 -1.02 -9.36 18.00
C VAL A 620 -2.42 -9.13 17.46
N LEU A 621 -2.59 -9.31 16.14
CA LEU A 621 -3.88 -9.19 15.48
C LEU A 621 -4.56 -10.55 15.44
N VAL A 622 -5.81 -10.60 15.87
CA VAL A 622 -6.62 -11.83 15.80
C VAL A 622 -7.93 -11.56 15.08
N PRO A 623 -8.46 -12.52 14.30
CA PRO A 623 -9.75 -12.36 13.66
C PRO A 623 -10.86 -12.04 14.67
N GLY A 624 -11.80 -11.18 14.26
CA GLY A 624 -13.02 -10.86 14.99
C GLY A 624 -14.01 -12.02 14.94
N ALA A 625 -13.73 -13.10 15.69
CA ALA A 625 -14.59 -14.28 15.72
C ALA A 625 -15.91 -14.01 16.46
N ALA A 626 -17.01 -14.58 15.94
CA ALA A 626 -18.32 -14.58 16.58
C ALA A 626 -18.34 -15.57 17.76
N GLY A 627 -17.72 -15.17 18.86
CA GLY A 627 -17.44 -16.01 20.03
C GLY A 627 -16.02 -15.72 20.50
N MET A 628 -15.90 -15.00 21.61
CA MET A 628 -14.64 -14.46 22.11
C MET A 628 -13.60 -15.56 22.29
N TRP A 629 -12.36 -15.31 21.86
CA TRP A 629 -11.20 -16.11 22.25
C TRP A 629 -11.19 -16.24 23.78
N THR A 630 -11.10 -17.46 24.29
CA THR A 630 -11.18 -17.70 25.75
C THR A 630 -9.85 -18.13 26.33
N GLN A 631 -8.97 -18.70 25.51
CA GLN A 631 -7.64 -19.15 25.90
C GLN A 631 -6.64 -18.81 24.79
N ALA A 632 -5.40 -18.59 25.19
CA ALA A 632 -4.27 -18.48 24.28
C ALA A 632 -3.08 -19.26 24.85
N SER A 633 -2.28 -19.86 23.98
CA SER A 633 -0.94 -20.32 24.31
C SER A 633 0.10 -19.34 23.77
N ALA A 634 1.26 -19.34 24.40
CA ALA A 634 2.48 -18.73 23.89
C ALA A 634 3.57 -19.79 23.87
N ASP A 635 4.25 -19.88 22.73
CA ASP A 635 5.32 -20.84 22.48
C ASP A 635 6.53 -20.14 21.83
N ASP A 636 7.73 -20.59 22.16
CA ASP A 636 8.98 -20.23 21.49
C ASP A 636 9.61 -21.56 21.13
N ASP A 637 9.30 -22.06 19.92
CA ASP A 637 9.63 -23.40 19.42
C ASP A 637 11.12 -23.76 19.55
N LEU A 638 11.99 -22.75 19.71
CA LEU A 638 13.43 -22.94 19.81
C LEU A 638 13.97 -23.00 21.24
N HIS A 639 13.21 -22.50 22.23
CA HIS A 639 13.73 -22.26 23.59
C HIS A 639 12.77 -22.52 24.72
N SER A 640 11.46 -22.35 24.53
CA SER A 640 10.51 -22.31 25.63
C SER A 640 9.51 -23.44 25.59
N LEU A 641 8.97 -23.72 26.76
CA LEU A 641 7.87 -24.61 26.99
C LEU A 641 6.56 -23.85 26.76
N VAL A 642 5.65 -24.48 26.03
CA VAL A 642 4.29 -23.96 25.80
C VAL A 642 3.61 -23.65 27.13
N THR A 643 3.17 -22.41 27.28
CA THR A 643 2.36 -21.95 28.41
C THR A 643 1.01 -21.47 27.93
N THR A 644 -0.02 -21.62 28.77
CA THR A 644 -1.39 -21.30 28.41
C THR A 644 -2.01 -20.36 29.42
N SER A 645 -2.74 -19.37 28.92
CA SER A 645 -3.43 -18.42 29.78
C SER A 645 -4.80 -18.04 29.25
N VAL A 646 -5.58 -17.40 30.11
CA VAL A 646 -6.95 -16.99 29.82
C VAL A 646 -6.93 -15.65 29.08
N VAL A 647 -7.67 -15.58 27.97
CA VAL A 647 -7.92 -14.32 27.29
C VAL A 647 -8.98 -13.55 28.05
N ASN A 648 -8.65 -12.32 28.45
CA ASN A 648 -9.54 -11.44 29.20
C ASN A 648 -10.08 -10.32 28.30
N ASP A 649 -11.31 -9.91 28.56
CA ASP A 649 -11.96 -8.78 27.92
C ASP A 649 -12.22 -7.64 28.92
N ILE A 650 -11.66 -6.44 28.66
CA ILE A 650 -12.07 -5.22 29.36
C ILE A 650 -12.63 -4.25 28.32
N GLY A 651 -13.94 -4.29 28.14
CA GLY A 651 -14.62 -3.42 27.19
C GLY A 651 -14.35 -3.79 25.73
N ARG A 652 -13.44 -3.08 25.06
CA ARG A 652 -13.07 -3.30 23.64
C ARG A 652 -11.63 -3.79 23.46
N GLU A 653 -10.87 -3.88 24.54
CA GLU A 653 -9.48 -4.33 24.51
C GLU A 653 -9.44 -5.77 25.01
N TYR A 654 -8.85 -6.65 24.20
CA TYR A 654 -8.51 -8.00 24.60
C TYR A 654 -7.09 -8.00 25.10
N TYR A 655 -6.84 -8.70 26.19
CA TYR A 655 -5.49 -8.90 26.67
C TYR A 655 -5.29 -10.30 27.24
N VAL A 656 -4.08 -10.80 27.07
CA VAL A 656 -3.60 -12.03 27.67
C VAL A 656 -2.28 -11.74 28.37
N THR A 657 -2.05 -12.40 29.50
CA THR A 657 -0.84 -12.20 30.30
C THR A 657 -0.30 -13.55 30.72
N PHE A 658 0.91 -13.85 30.24
CA PHE A 658 1.67 -15.04 30.56
C PHE A 658 2.70 -14.65 31.62
N SER A 659 2.32 -14.73 32.90
CA SER A 659 3.13 -14.27 34.02
C SER A 659 2.92 -15.11 35.27
N GLY A 660 3.87 -15.09 36.20
CA GLY A 660 3.80 -15.92 37.40
C GLY A 660 3.78 -17.42 37.06
N ASP A 661 2.72 -18.13 37.45
CA ASP A 661 2.57 -19.57 37.18
C ASP A 661 2.40 -19.88 35.68
N ASP A 662 1.94 -18.90 34.88
CA ASP A 662 1.76 -19.01 33.42
C ASP A 662 2.97 -18.42 32.65
N ALA A 663 4.08 -18.12 33.32
CA ALA A 663 5.28 -17.58 32.66
C ALA A 663 5.92 -18.62 31.73
N MET A 664 6.53 -18.17 30.64
CA MET A 664 7.21 -19.08 29.72
C MET A 664 8.46 -19.66 30.41
N LEU A 665 8.64 -20.97 30.28
CA LEU A 665 9.78 -21.69 30.87
C LEU A 665 10.76 -22.05 29.78
N LEU A 666 12.04 -21.74 29.95
CA LEU A 666 13.04 -22.06 28.93
C LEU A 666 13.67 -23.44 29.16
N GLY A 667 13.98 -24.16 28.08
CA GLY A 667 14.75 -25.40 28.10
C GLY A 667 14.14 -26.57 27.34
N ASP A 668 13.07 -26.37 26.58
CA ASP A 668 12.49 -27.40 25.70
C ASP A 668 13.16 -27.31 24.32
N PHE A 669 14.23 -28.08 24.13
CA PHE A 669 15.09 -28.02 22.95
C PHE A 669 14.82 -29.17 21.98
N ASN A 670 13.78 -29.96 22.18
CA ASN A 670 13.35 -30.96 21.24
C ASN A 670 11.86 -30.85 20.90
N ASP A 671 11.18 -29.84 21.44
CA ASP A 671 9.78 -29.52 21.22
C ASP A 671 8.89 -30.73 21.52
N ASP A 672 9.20 -31.41 22.64
CA ASP A 672 8.40 -32.52 23.15
C ASP A 672 7.47 -32.13 24.30
N ASN A 673 7.41 -30.82 24.59
CA ASN A 673 6.60 -30.20 25.62
C ASN A 673 6.98 -30.69 27.03
N CYS A 674 8.22 -31.13 27.21
CA CYS A 674 8.82 -31.46 28.49
C CYS A 674 10.29 -30.98 28.52
N ILE A 675 10.74 -30.56 29.70
CA ILE A 675 12.13 -30.23 29.98
C ILE A 675 12.72 -31.39 30.78
N ASP A 676 13.51 -32.25 30.13
CA ASP A 676 13.97 -33.50 30.70
C ASP A 676 15.43 -33.88 30.32
N ALA A 677 15.80 -35.16 30.48
CA ALA A 677 17.16 -35.63 30.19
C ALA A 677 17.53 -35.48 28.71
N ALA A 678 16.54 -35.43 27.80
CA ALA A 678 16.78 -35.23 26.39
C ALA A 678 17.30 -33.81 26.10
N ASP A 679 16.66 -32.78 26.67
CA ASP A 679 17.09 -31.39 26.52
C ASP A 679 18.47 -31.15 27.11
N TYR A 680 18.73 -31.76 28.27
CA TYR A 680 20.05 -31.73 28.88
C TYR A 680 21.11 -32.32 27.95
N ALA A 681 20.83 -33.47 27.32
CA ALA A 681 21.77 -34.05 26.38
C ALA A 681 21.97 -33.15 25.15
N ILE A 682 20.92 -32.52 24.61
CA ILE A 682 21.04 -31.55 23.51
C ILE A 682 21.94 -30.39 23.91
N TRP A 683 21.71 -29.77 25.07
CA TRP A 683 22.52 -28.68 25.59
C TRP A 683 24.00 -29.08 25.73
N THR A 684 24.31 -30.28 26.26
CA THR A 684 25.71 -30.71 26.47
C THR A 684 26.51 -30.80 25.17
N THR A 685 25.87 -31.11 24.05
CA THR A 685 26.54 -31.14 22.73
C THR A 685 26.90 -29.74 22.21
N ARG A 686 26.30 -28.69 22.80
CA ARG A 686 26.42 -27.29 22.38
C ARG A 686 27.15 -26.40 23.38
N ALA A 687 27.48 -26.92 24.56
CA ALA A 687 28.22 -26.18 25.57
C ALA A 687 29.52 -25.57 25.00
N GLY A 688 29.70 -24.26 25.21
CA GLY A 688 30.82 -23.46 24.74
C GLY A 688 30.72 -23.00 23.28
N THR A 689 29.60 -23.24 22.59
CA THR A 689 29.37 -22.69 21.24
C THR A 689 28.88 -21.25 21.31
N GLN A 690 29.20 -20.46 20.28
CA GLN A 690 28.66 -19.11 20.11
C GLN A 690 27.40 -19.19 19.26
N VAL A 691 26.36 -18.50 19.70
CA VAL A 691 25.05 -18.47 19.03
C VAL A 691 24.50 -17.04 18.99
N ALA A 692 23.38 -16.83 18.31
CA ALA A 692 22.78 -15.52 18.20
C ALA A 692 22.12 -15.12 19.53
N ILE A 693 22.25 -13.86 19.92
CA ILE A 693 21.58 -13.33 21.11
C ILE A 693 20.06 -13.31 20.91
N SER A 694 19.60 -13.01 19.69
CA SER A 694 18.18 -12.91 19.31
C SER A 694 17.83 -13.88 18.19
N THR A 695 16.60 -14.38 18.22
CA THR A 695 16.05 -15.34 17.26
C THR A 695 14.66 -14.87 16.82
N GLY A 696 14.62 -13.92 15.89
CA GLY A 696 13.37 -13.39 15.31
C GLY A 696 12.62 -14.42 14.45
N CYS A 697 11.44 -14.08 13.94
CA CYS A 697 10.57 -15.05 13.24
C CYS A 697 11.11 -15.50 11.88
N THR A 698 12.11 -14.80 11.34
CA THR A 698 12.83 -15.20 10.13
C THR A 698 14.10 -16.01 10.43
N TYR A 699 14.44 -16.18 11.71
CA TYR A 699 15.67 -16.85 12.11
C TYR A 699 15.57 -18.35 11.85
N VAL A 700 16.39 -18.83 10.93
CA VAL A 700 16.57 -20.26 10.69
C VAL A 700 17.90 -20.69 11.29
N PRO A 701 17.94 -21.61 12.28
CA PRO A 701 19.18 -22.09 12.86
C PRO A 701 20.12 -22.67 11.79
N PRO A 702 21.44 -22.40 11.84
CA PRO A 702 22.38 -22.97 10.89
C PRO A 702 22.30 -24.51 10.85
N ALA A 703 22.38 -25.09 9.66
CA ALA A 703 22.25 -26.53 9.45
C ALA A 703 23.21 -27.33 10.36
N GLY A 704 22.64 -28.21 11.19
CA GLY A 704 23.40 -29.01 12.15
C GLY A 704 23.61 -28.36 13.52
N LEU A 705 23.12 -27.13 13.76
CA LEU A 705 23.03 -26.52 15.09
C LEU A 705 21.69 -26.79 15.80
N GLY A 706 20.59 -27.03 15.07
CA GLY A 706 19.30 -27.43 15.66
C GLY A 706 18.66 -26.33 16.53
N TYR A 707 17.87 -26.74 17.52
CA TYR A 707 17.29 -25.91 18.58
C TYR A 707 18.36 -25.12 19.35
N HIS A 708 17.97 -24.00 19.98
CA HIS A 708 18.91 -22.93 20.33
C HIS A 708 19.13 -22.85 21.86
N PRO A 709 20.30 -23.29 22.38
CA PRO A 709 20.45 -23.57 23.82
C PRO A 709 21.00 -22.42 24.66
N ASP A 710 21.18 -21.22 24.10
CA ASP A 710 21.52 -20.01 24.85
C ASP A 710 20.25 -19.38 25.41
N LEU A 711 19.91 -19.84 26.62
CA LEU A 711 18.73 -19.43 27.39
C LEU A 711 18.93 -18.06 28.05
N SER A 712 20.17 -17.72 28.37
CA SER A 712 20.56 -16.45 28.98
C SER A 712 20.62 -15.30 27.96
N GLY A 713 20.73 -15.63 26.67
CA GLY A 713 20.82 -14.67 25.55
C GLY A 713 22.08 -13.83 25.61
N ASN A 714 23.18 -14.37 26.12
CA ASN A 714 24.46 -13.67 26.22
C ASN A 714 25.37 -13.92 24.99
N GLY A 715 24.93 -14.76 24.05
CA GLY A 715 25.61 -15.15 22.83
C GLY A 715 26.55 -16.36 22.97
N ILE A 716 26.61 -16.97 24.16
CA ILE A 716 27.50 -18.09 24.49
C ILE A 716 26.74 -19.11 25.32
N VAL A 717 26.76 -20.37 24.88
CA VAL A 717 26.16 -21.48 25.63
C VAL A 717 27.07 -21.86 26.80
N ASP A 718 26.73 -21.50 28.03
CA ASP A 718 27.58 -21.68 29.21
C ASP A 718 26.83 -22.14 30.48
N GLN A 719 27.47 -22.00 31.65
CA GLN A 719 26.91 -22.45 32.92
C GLN A 719 25.61 -21.74 33.27
N ALA A 720 25.40 -20.49 32.84
CA ALA A 720 24.16 -19.78 33.07
C ALA A 720 22.98 -20.46 32.38
N ASP A 721 23.18 -20.99 31.17
CA ASP A 721 22.15 -21.72 30.44
C ASP A 721 21.88 -23.10 31.06
N ALA A 722 22.94 -23.78 31.51
CA ALA A 722 22.81 -25.04 32.23
C ALA A 722 21.98 -24.88 33.52
N ASP A 723 22.29 -23.86 34.32
CA ASP A 723 21.59 -23.60 35.58
C ASP A 723 20.09 -23.32 35.35
N ARG A 724 19.75 -22.70 34.22
CA ARG A 724 18.37 -22.41 33.81
C ARG A 724 17.63 -23.69 33.41
N LEU A 725 18.23 -24.47 32.52
CA LEU A 725 17.71 -25.78 32.11
C LEU A 725 17.46 -26.69 33.33
N LEU A 726 18.40 -26.70 34.28
CA LEU A 726 18.30 -27.50 35.51
C LEU A 726 17.28 -26.96 36.53
N CYS A 727 16.95 -25.66 36.53
CA CYS A 727 15.85 -25.17 37.38
C CYS A 727 14.51 -25.71 36.87
N ASN A 728 14.33 -25.73 35.56
CA ASN A 728 13.08 -26.16 34.91
C ASN A 728 12.99 -27.67 34.64
N ALA A 729 14.06 -28.44 34.93
CA ALA A 729 14.07 -29.88 34.75
C ALA A 729 12.90 -30.60 35.43
N ALA A 730 12.36 -31.60 34.74
CA ALA A 730 11.16 -32.36 35.08
C ALA A 730 9.83 -31.57 34.97
N THR A 731 9.79 -30.50 34.18
CA THR A 731 8.57 -29.74 33.91
C THR A 731 8.01 -30.12 32.54
N CYS A 732 6.69 -30.12 32.38
CA CYS A 732 6.04 -30.32 31.08
C CYS A 732 4.96 -29.27 30.91
N GLY A 733 4.75 -28.81 29.67
CA GLY A 733 3.92 -27.66 29.34
C GLY A 733 2.45 -28.03 29.18
N ASP A 734 1.64 -27.00 29.02
CA ASP A 734 0.19 -27.16 28.86
C ASP A 734 -0.16 -27.49 27.41
N MET A 735 -0.72 -28.67 27.15
CA MET A 735 -1.05 -29.13 25.79
C MET A 735 -2.33 -28.51 25.21
N LEU A 736 -2.41 -27.18 25.06
CA LEU A 736 -3.49 -26.57 24.26
C LEU A 736 -3.33 -26.84 22.76
N GLU A 737 -2.11 -27.00 22.27
CA GLU A 737 -1.77 -27.44 20.90
C GLU A 737 -2.57 -28.67 20.44
N GLY A 738 -2.71 -29.65 21.34
CA GLY A 738 -3.44 -30.89 21.11
C GLY A 738 -4.95 -30.72 20.87
N ASN A 739 -5.53 -29.58 21.25
CA ASN A 739 -6.93 -29.23 20.95
C ASN A 739 -7.10 -28.55 19.58
N CYS A 740 -6.04 -27.90 19.06
CA CYS A 740 -6.06 -27.14 17.81
C CYS A 740 -5.43 -27.88 16.63
N GLY A 741 -5.01 -29.14 16.82
CA GLY A 741 -4.49 -30.00 15.75
C GLY A 741 -2.98 -29.94 15.55
N GLY A 742 -2.25 -29.25 16.44
CA GLY A 742 -0.80 -29.37 16.57
C GLY A 742 -0.47 -30.76 17.10
N GLY A 743 0.14 -31.58 16.26
CA GLY A 743 0.53 -32.93 16.61
C GLY A 743 1.81 -32.93 17.42
N GLY A 744 1.75 -32.58 18.70
CA GLY A 744 2.82 -32.92 19.63
C GLY A 744 3.10 -34.42 19.55
N LEU A 745 4.36 -34.80 19.37
CA LEU A 745 4.77 -36.21 19.30
C LEU A 745 4.34 -36.90 20.59
N ALA A 746 3.33 -37.76 20.50
CA ALA A 746 2.84 -38.55 21.64
C ALA A 746 3.89 -39.59 22.10
N TRP A 747 4.89 -39.14 22.85
CA TRP A 747 5.65 -39.98 23.77
C TRP A 747 4.97 -39.88 25.13
N GLY A 748 4.62 -41.04 25.69
CA GLY A 748 3.75 -41.09 26.86
C GLY A 748 4.38 -40.55 28.14
N ASN A 749 3.57 -39.77 28.87
CA ASN A 749 3.51 -39.59 30.32
C ASN A 749 4.74 -39.03 31.06
N GLY A 750 5.03 -37.75 30.78
CA GLY A 750 5.80 -36.89 31.67
C GLY A 750 7.31 -36.98 31.44
N PRO A 751 8.07 -36.21 32.24
CA PRO A 751 9.48 -35.96 31.96
C PRO A 751 10.31 -37.23 32.10
N VAL A 752 11.15 -37.50 31.10
CA VAL A 752 12.12 -38.60 31.10
C VAL A 752 13.39 -38.16 31.80
N MET A 753 13.51 -38.51 33.09
CA MET A 753 14.67 -38.12 33.92
C MET A 753 15.85 -39.09 33.89
N ALA A 754 15.75 -40.16 33.08
CA ALA A 754 16.82 -41.14 32.89
C ALA A 754 16.72 -41.76 31.49
N LEU A 755 17.77 -41.60 30.67
CA LEU A 755 17.78 -42.05 29.28
C LEU A 755 19.10 -42.77 28.98
N ASP A 756 19.05 -43.93 28.31
CA ASP A 756 20.28 -44.62 27.95
C ASP A 756 21.03 -43.93 26.80
N VAL A 757 22.36 -43.92 26.88
CA VAL A 757 23.22 -43.22 25.91
C VAL A 757 23.04 -43.74 24.49
N ALA A 758 22.75 -45.04 24.29
CA ALA A 758 22.57 -45.61 22.95
C ALA A 758 21.23 -45.17 22.33
N THR A 759 20.16 -45.09 23.13
CA THR A 759 18.87 -44.51 22.69
C THR A 759 19.03 -43.04 22.36
N MET A 760 19.71 -42.26 23.21
CA MET A 760 19.92 -40.84 22.94
C MET A 760 20.83 -40.59 21.74
N SER A 761 21.87 -41.41 21.56
CA SER A 761 22.75 -41.34 20.39
C SER A 761 22.02 -41.63 19.08
N ALA A 762 20.90 -42.39 19.13
CA ALA A 762 20.04 -42.61 17.98
C ALA A 762 19.11 -41.42 17.69
N LEU A 763 18.78 -40.62 18.71
CA LEU A 763 17.90 -39.44 18.61
C LEU A 763 18.66 -38.20 18.15
N ILE A 764 19.80 -37.88 18.77
CA ILE A 764 20.57 -36.64 18.53
C ILE A 764 21.95 -36.86 17.88
N GLY A 765 22.37 -38.12 17.67
CA GLY A 765 23.66 -38.47 17.05
C GLY A 765 24.77 -38.84 18.04
N ALA A 766 25.98 -39.11 17.52
CA ALA A 766 27.10 -39.72 18.27
C ALA A 766 27.63 -38.91 19.47
N ASP A 767 27.18 -37.68 19.65
CA ASP A 767 27.65 -36.75 20.68
C ASP A 767 26.90 -36.90 22.02
N ALA A 768 25.84 -37.72 22.10
CA ALA A 768 25.08 -37.95 23.34
C ALA A 768 25.92 -38.56 24.49
N SER A 769 27.03 -39.23 24.17
CA SER A 769 27.98 -39.73 25.19
C SER A 769 28.66 -38.63 26.01
N ALA A 770 28.62 -37.37 25.54
CA ALA A 770 29.11 -36.23 26.30
C ALA A 770 28.21 -35.86 27.50
N ALA A 771 26.94 -36.28 27.46
CA ALA A 771 25.96 -36.03 28.51
C ALA A 771 26.06 -37.01 29.69
N ASP A 772 26.59 -38.22 29.47
CA ASP A 772 26.92 -39.21 30.51
C ASP A 772 28.27 -38.87 31.13
N VAL A 773 28.25 -37.95 32.10
CA VAL A 773 29.45 -37.38 32.72
C VAL A 773 30.13 -38.39 33.64
N ASN A 774 29.35 -39.26 34.27
CA ASN A 774 29.86 -40.24 35.23
C ASN A 774 30.31 -41.55 34.56
N GLY A 775 29.91 -41.80 33.31
CA GLY A 775 30.32 -42.90 32.46
C GLY A 775 29.63 -44.24 32.76
N ASP A 776 28.41 -44.22 33.32
CA ASP A 776 27.65 -45.43 33.64
C ASP A 776 26.72 -45.90 32.52
N GLY A 777 26.65 -45.16 31.41
CA GLY A 777 25.86 -45.46 30.22
C GLY A 777 24.41 -44.96 30.28
N ILE A 778 24.05 -44.21 31.32
CA ILE A 778 22.73 -43.59 31.51
C ILE A 778 22.96 -42.08 31.66
N ILE A 779 22.08 -41.27 31.07
CA ILE A 779 22.00 -39.83 31.27
C ILE A 779 20.90 -39.58 32.29
N ASP A 780 21.27 -39.21 33.52
CA ASP A 780 20.30 -38.98 34.59
C ASP A 780 20.64 -37.76 35.49
N ALA A 781 19.89 -37.61 36.58
CA ALA A 781 20.07 -36.53 37.54
C ALA A 781 21.48 -36.47 38.19
N VAL A 782 22.21 -37.60 38.22
CA VAL A 782 23.60 -37.66 38.68
C VAL A 782 24.50 -36.93 37.69
N ASP A 783 24.32 -37.13 36.38
CA ASP A 783 25.10 -36.44 35.35
C ASP A 783 24.81 -34.94 35.32
N MET A 784 23.53 -34.59 35.37
CA MET A 784 23.05 -33.21 35.46
C MET A 784 23.71 -32.45 36.63
N GLY A 785 23.85 -33.11 37.79
CA GLY A 785 24.53 -32.54 38.96
C GLY A 785 26.05 -32.44 38.84
N LEU A 786 26.69 -33.19 37.93
CA LEU A 786 28.14 -33.19 37.71
C LEU A 786 28.60 -32.15 36.68
N VAL A 787 27.72 -31.64 35.82
CA VAL A 787 28.04 -30.56 34.88
C VAL A 787 28.21 -29.21 35.57
N ALA A 788 27.38 -28.88 36.55
CA ALA A 788 27.47 -27.63 37.30
C ALA A 788 28.89 -27.27 37.82
N PRO A 789 29.72 -28.23 38.28
CA PRO A 789 31.12 -27.95 38.64
C PRO A 789 32.15 -27.99 37.49
N ALA A 790 31.79 -28.40 36.28
CA ALA A 790 32.74 -28.68 35.18
C ALA A 790 32.90 -27.54 34.15
N VAL A 791 31.91 -26.65 33.99
CA VAL A 791 31.91 -25.60 32.96
C VAL A 791 32.80 -24.40 33.34
N ASP A 792 33.01 -24.13 34.63
CA ASP A 792 33.95 -23.13 35.15
C ASP A 792 35.45 -23.48 34.87
N ALA A 793 35.73 -24.69 34.38
CA ALA A 793 37.08 -25.22 34.19
C ALA A 793 37.42 -25.45 32.70
N ALA A 794 37.64 -24.35 31.98
CA ALA A 794 38.44 -24.20 30.74
C ALA A 794 37.71 -24.25 29.37
N PRO A 795 38.25 -23.54 28.35
CA PRO A 795 37.66 -23.46 27.01
C PRO A 795 37.76 -24.79 26.27
N VAL A 796 36.74 -25.06 25.44
CA VAL A 796 36.48 -26.26 24.63
C VAL A 796 37.52 -26.46 23.51
N ALA A 797 38.79 -26.64 23.88
CA ALA A 797 39.87 -26.99 22.97
C ALA A 797 40.69 -28.17 23.51
N LYS A 798 40.01 -29.28 23.84
CA LYS A 798 40.59 -30.64 23.98
C LYS A 798 39.54 -31.68 24.41
N ARG A 799 38.53 -31.95 23.58
CA ARG A 799 37.75 -33.19 23.68
C ARG A 799 37.61 -33.84 22.30
N ARG A 800 38.76 -34.20 21.73
CA ARG A 800 38.89 -35.28 20.75
C ARG A 800 40.03 -36.16 21.20
N LYS A 801 39.70 -37.33 21.76
CA LYS A 801 40.51 -38.54 21.69
C LYS A 801 39.62 -39.76 21.80
#